data_AF-A0A1C5TAE9-F1
#
_entry.id   AF-A0A1C5TAE9-F1
#
_cell.length_a   1.000
_cell.length_b   1.000
_cell.length_c   1.000
_cell.angle_alpha   90.00
_cell.angle_beta   90.00
_cell.angle_gamma   90.00
#
_symmetry.space_group_name_H-M   'P 1'
#
loop_
_entity.id
_entity.type
_entity.pdbx_description
1 polymer ?
#
loop_
_entity_poly.entity_id
_entity_poly.type
_entity_poly.pdbx_seq_one_letter_code
_entity_poly.pdbx_strand_id
1 'polypeptide(L)'
;MKVGVVTFHSAFNFGATLQTWALQKALRQLGAESCVINYHPKVIDSLYDPYEGKSGFDRTKRHWYLKLTAPERLVRFQRYSAFLKKNLTLAGDYKTYEELEKNPPKLDAYITGSDQVWNSSHIGGYDPAYYLEFAPEGSRKISYGASVGKNYVLPAYKEQIKNALKDYAAVSLREVSTTPAIEKLSKVPVKVVADPTFLLRREDYDEIRVDERRKEKYILVYMMEENQEVKKLANRVSKTLGYPIVQRRPVEKFVNEVESCYTATPGEFIGLVSNAEYVITNSFHGTVFSLIYEKPFISLLHSDTGSRTVDLLRNLRMEDHIVWDEKEFYDMEKFQIRNVEELRARIAKLRKDSRQYLGESLGLLEPDKEKVDCPTGILKEECYGCYACKEICPKDAISMETDEEGFYYPSVDHEKCISCGLCQKVCIRLAEHFPQEILQPKVYGAVNKDMSARIESSSGGVFPELARYIIEEKSGYVVGVRWDEQMRAVADIAHTIEEAMAFRGSKYVKSELKDIWPRIKDLLDRGETVLYSGLPCECAALQSYLRKPYENLYVCEILCHAAPSPKILRKYLDYLENKFKSRIVDVTFRDKSETGWLIHRTQLVVKFENGQVLRVNARKNNYFRAFLNDYISRECCNHCEYVYDHRKGDLTIGDFWGIQYLMPELFDDKGASCVLMHNKKGEELWKAISDKFDVRQSSMQDVFAKNHRCPSPYHSIRDEIFDLMDEKPINSLLREYNDLKN
;
A
#
# COMPACT_ATOMS: atom_id res chain seq x y z
N MET A 1 12.76 -22.69 -13.61
CA MET A 1 13.01 -22.54 -12.17
C MET A 1 12.26 -23.63 -11.41
N LYS A 2 12.91 -24.33 -10.48
CA LYS A 2 12.35 -25.32 -9.55
C LYS A 2 12.06 -24.68 -8.20
N VAL A 3 10.81 -24.80 -7.73
CA VAL A 3 10.31 -24.08 -6.55
C VAL A 3 9.67 -25.05 -5.56
N GLY A 4 10.07 -24.97 -4.30
CA GLY A 4 9.50 -25.77 -3.20
C GLY A 4 8.70 -24.93 -2.22
N VAL A 5 7.53 -25.42 -1.83
CA VAL A 5 6.67 -24.79 -0.82
C VAL A 5 6.68 -25.62 0.46
N VAL A 6 6.91 -24.98 1.61
CA VAL A 6 6.67 -25.60 2.94
C VAL A 6 5.43 -24.98 3.58
N THR A 7 4.47 -25.82 3.96
CA THR A 7 3.22 -25.44 4.64
C THR A 7 2.56 -26.68 5.27
N PHE A 8 1.43 -26.49 5.97
CA PHE A 8 0.62 -27.54 6.61
C PHE A 8 -0.16 -28.40 5.60
N HIS A 9 0.55 -29.03 4.67
CA HIS A 9 -0.03 -29.84 3.60
C HIS A 9 -0.52 -31.22 4.08
N SER A 10 0.03 -31.75 5.17
CA SER A 10 -0.37 -33.05 5.76
C SER A 10 -1.61 -32.96 6.66
N ALA A 11 -2.10 -31.75 6.97
CA ALA A 11 -3.31 -31.55 7.73
C ALA A 11 -4.54 -31.97 6.89
N PHE A 12 -5.35 -32.92 7.39
CA PHE A 12 -6.57 -33.38 6.68
C PHE A 12 -7.73 -32.39 6.84
N ASN A 13 -7.47 -31.16 6.39
CA ASN A 13 -8.31 -29.98 6.43
C ASN A 13 -8.47 -29.42 5.00
N PHE A 14 -9.72 -29.21 4.57
CA PHE A 14 -10.02 -28.75 3.21
C PHE A 14 -9.33 -27.42 2.87
N GLY A 15 -9.33 -26.46 3.79
CA GLY A 15 -8.67 -25.18 3.60
C GLY A 15 -7.17 -25.32 3.38
N ALA A 16 -6.48 -25.98 4.31
CA ALA A 16 -5.02 -26.20 4.25
C ALA A 16 -4.60 -26.93 2.96
N THR A 17 -5.39 -27.94 2.54
CA THR A 17 -5.10 -28.70 1.32
C THR A 17 -5.37 -27.89 0.05
N LEU A 18 -6.50 -27.18 -0.01
CA LEU A 18 -6.89 -26.43 -1.21
C LEU A 18 -5.99 -25.21 -1.44
N GLN A 19 -5.58 -24.50 -0.38
CA GLN A 19 -4.62 -23.41 -0.52
C GLN A 19 -3.24 -23.91 -0.97
N THR A 20 -2.79 -25.06 -0.44
CA THR A 20 -1.52 -25.69 -0.87
C THR A 20 -1.57 -26.07 -2.34
N TRP A 21 -2.65 -26.75 -2.76
CA TRP A 21 -2.87 -27.13 -4.15
C TRP A 21 -2.96 -25.90 -5.07
N ALA A 22 -3.66 -24.85 -4.63
CA ALA A 22 -3.82 -23.62 -5.39
C ALA A 22 -2.48 -22.90 -5.61
N LEU A 23 -1.64 -22.81 -4.57
CA LEU A 23 -0.30 -22.23 -4.68
C LEU A 23 0.58 -23.04 -5.64
N GLN A 24 0.59 -24.38 -5.51
CA GLN A 24 1.35 -25.26 -6.40
C GLN A 24 0.92 -25.06 -7.87
N LYS A 25 -0.38 -24.99 -8.14
CA LYS A 25 -0.93 -24.80 -9.49
C LYS A 25 -0.66 -23.39 -10.02
N ALA A 26 -0.79 -22.35 -9.20
CA ALA A 26 -0.48 -20.97 -9.59
C ALA A 26 1.00 -20.82 -10.00
N LEU A 27 1.92 -21.44 -9.26
CA LEU A 27 3.34 -21.50 -9.63
C LEU A 27 3.58 -22.16 -10.99
N ARG A 28 2.85 -23.25 -11.30
CA ARG A 28 2.94 -23.91 -12.63
C ARG A 28 2.41 -23.03 -13.73
N GLN A 29 1.31 -22.32 -13.50
CA GLN A 29 0.77 -21.36 -14.46
C GLN A 29 1.71 -20.16 -14.69
N LEU A 30 2.60 -19.86 -13.74
CA LEU A 30 3.69 -18.87 -13.89
C LEU A 30 4.96 -19.45 -14.54
N GLY A 31 4.93 -20.71 -14.99
CA GLY A 31 6.05 -21.35 -15.68
C GLY A 31 7.11 -22.00 -14.76
N ALA A 32 6.85 -22.11 -13.46
CA ALA A 32 7.75 -22.80 -12.53
C ALA A 32 7.45 -24.30 -12.42
N GLU A 33 8.49 -25.11 -12.23
CA GLU A 33 8.37 -26.49 -11.79
C GLU A 33 8.18 -26.50 -10.27
N SER A 34 6.96 -26.76 -9.80
CA SER A 34 6.60 -26.64 -8.38
C SER A 34 6.39 -27.98 -7.67
N CYS A 35 6.91 -28.07 -6.46
CA CYS A 35 6.68 -29.16 -5.51
C CYS A 35 6.34 -28.65 -4.11
N VAL A 36 5.71 -29.49 -3.30
CA VAL A 36 5.49 -29.28 -1.86
C VAL A 36 6.55 -30.08 -1.11
N ILE A 37 7.30 -29.41 -0.23
CA ILE A 37 8.29 -30.06 0.63
C ILE A 37 7.51 -30.85 1.67
N ASN A 38 7.71 -32.16 1.68
CA ASN A 38 6.96 -33.11 2.52
C ASN A 38 7.47 -33.10 3.97
N TYR A 39 7.41 -31.93 4.60
CA TYR A 39 7.70 -31.73 6.02
C TYR A 39 6.40 -31.84 6.82
N HIS A 40 6.29 -32.87 7.66
CA HIS A 40 5.11 -33.19 8.45
C HIS A 40 5.48 -33.50 9.91
N PRO A 41 5.64 -32.47 10.74
CA PRO A 41 6.03 -32.66 12.13
C PRO A 41 4.93 -33.35 12.93
N LYS A 42 5.34 -34.14 13.94
CA LYS A 42 4.42 -34.93 14.79
C LYS A 42 3.29 -34.11 15.41
N VAL A 43 3.54 -32.85 15.76
CA VAL A 43 2.53 -31.93 16.34
C VAL A 43 1.33 -31.72 15.40
N ILE A 44 1.53 -31.77 14.08
CA ILE A 44 0.48 -31.62 13.07
C ILE A 44 -0.12 -32.99 12.74
N ASP A 45 0.73 -33.97 12.43
CA ASP A 45 0.29 -35.29 11.97
C ASP A 45 -0.53 -36.04 13.02
N SER A 46 -0.16 -35.92 14.30
CA SER A 46 -0.90 -36.54 15.40
C SER A 46 -2.36 -36.09 15.51
N LEU A 47 -2.72 -34.92 14.96
CA LEU A 47 -4.10 -34.42 14.98
C LEU A 47 -4.99 -35.12 13.94
N TYR A 48 -4.40 -35.75 12.92
CA TYR A 48 -5.12 -36.29 11.76
C TYR A 48 -4.80 -37.75 11.44
N ASP A 49 -3.66 -38.29 11.89
CA ASP A 49 -3.30 -39.69 11.76
C ASP A 49 -4.12 -40.55 12.73
N PRO A 50 -5.04 -41.42 12.25
CA PRO A 50 -5.81 -42.30 13.12
C PRO A 50 -4.96 -43.30 13.92
N TYR A 51 -3.70 -43.50 13.53
CA TYR A 51 -2.77 -44.42 14.18
C TYR A 51 -1.87 -43.74 15.22
N GLU A 52 -1.84 -42.41 15.33
CA GLU A 52 -1.12 -41.62 16.36
C GLU A 52 0.27 -42.19 16.75
N GLY A 53 1.11 -42.50 15.76
CA GLY A 53 2.48 -42.99 16.02
C GLY A 53 2.59 -44.45 16.49
N LYS A 54 1.51 -45.25 16.44
CA LYS A 54 1.56 -46.69 16.69
C LYS A 54 2.18 -47.45 15.51
N SER A 55 3.07 -48.39 15.79
CA SER A 55 3.73 -49.24 14.80
C SER A 55 3.47 -50.74 15.06
N GLY A 56 3.79 -51.59 14.08
CA GLY A 56 3.70 -53.04 14.22
C GLY A 56 2.33 -53.56 14.68
N PHE A 57 2.34 -54.45 15.68
CA PHE A 57 1.14 -55.11 16.20
C PHE A 57 0.13 -54.13 16.82
N ASP A 58 0.58 -53.04 17.44
CA ASP A 58 -0.30 -52.03 18.04
C ASP A 58 -1.02 -51.19 16.98
N ARG A 59 -0.40 -51.01 15.81
CA ARG A 59 -1.08 -50.43 14.64
C ARG A 59 -2.20 -51.33 14.16
N THR A 60 -1.96 -52.65 14.08
CA THR A 60 -2.96 -53.64 13.67
C THR A 60 -4.13 -53.71 14.66
N LYS A 61 -3.86 -53.71 15.97
CA LYS A 61 -4.91 -53.60 17.00
C LYS A 61 -5.73 -52.33 16.86
N ARG A 62 -5.07 -51.18 16.71
CA ARG A 62 -5.75 -49.88 16.52
C ARG A 62 -6.58 -49.85 15.25
N HIS A 63 -6.10 -50.45 14.17
CA HIS A 63 -6.83 -50.58 12.91
C HIS A 63 -8.15 -51.34 13.11
N TRP A 64 -8.10 -52.54 13.70
CA TRP A 64 -9.31 -53.33 13.96
C TRP A 64 -10.26 -52.65 14.95
N TYR A 65 -9.72 -52.02 15.99
CA TYR A 65 -10.49 -51.20 16.91
C TYR A 65 -11.24 -50.07 16.18
N LEU A 66 -10.54 -49.27 15.38
CA LEU A 66 -11.16 -48.18 14.63
C LEU A 66 -12.15 -48.67 13.56
N LYS A 67 -11.89 -49.81 12.92
CA LYS A 67 -12.82 -50.44 11.98
C LYS A 67 -14.15 -50.79 12.65
N LEU A 68 -14.13 -51.11 13.95
CA LEU A 68 -15.33 -51.41 14.73
C LEU A 68 -15.97 -50.15 15.34
N THR A 69 -15.17 -49.19 15.81
CA THR A 69 -15.69 -48.05 16.61
C THR A 69 -15.87 -46.75 15.83
N ALA A 70 -15.11 -46.54 14.75
CA ALA A 70 -15.09 -45.29 13.97
C ALA A 70 -14.56 -45.52 12.53
N PRO A 71 -15.19 -46.41 11.74
CA PRO A 71 -14.72 -46.78 10.40
C PRO A 71 -14.60 -45.58 9.45
N GLU A 72 -15.41 -44.55 9.63
CA GLU A 72 -15.39 -43.31 8.86
C GLU A 72 -14.06 -42.55 8.99
N ARG A 73 -13.35 -42.67 10.12
CA ARG A 73 -12.00 -42.09 10.29
C ARG A 73 -10.99 -42.75 9.36
N LEU A 74 -11.06 -44.08 9.22
CA LEU A 74 -10.17 -44.84 8.32
C LEU A 74 -10.47 -44.52 6.86
N VAL A 75 -11.76 -44.46 6.50
CA VAL A 75 -12.21 -44.10 5.15
C VAL A 75 -11.75 -42.68 4.80
N ARG A 76 -11.97 -41.70 5.68
CA ARG A 76 -11.48 -40.34 5.51
C ARG A 76 -9.96 -40.36 5.29
N PHE A 77 -9.21 -41.05 6.15
CA PHE A 77 -7.75 -41.08 6.05
C PHE A 77 -7.26 -41.61 4.70
N GLN A 78 -7.83 -42.73 4.24
CA GLN A 78 -7.48 -43.34 2.95
C GLN A 78 -7.82 -42.43 1.77
N ARG A 79 -9.04 -41.87 1.74
CA ARG A 79 -9.51 -41.00 0.65
C ARG A 79 -8.71 -39.70 0.57
N TYR A 80 -8.40 -39.10 1.72
CA TYR A 80 -7.60 -37.88 1.79
C TYR A 80 -6.17 -38.12 1.33
N SER A 81 -5.54 -39.20 1.82
CA SER A 81 -4.18 -39.57 1.41
C SER A 81 -4.10 -39.83 -0.10
N ALA A 82 -5.11 -40.51 -0.67
CA ALA A 82 -5.20 -40.73 -2.11
C ALA A 82 -5.35 -39.42 -2.89
N PHE A 83 -6.14 -38.46 -2.37
CA PHE A 83 -6.26 -37.13 -2.96
C PHE A 83 -4.94 -36.37 -2.95
N LEU A 84 -4.22 -36.34 -1.82
CA LEU A 84 -2.92 -35.66 -1.72
C LEU A 84 -1.90 -36.28 -2.68
N LYS A 85 -1.79 -37.62 -2.70
CA LYS A 85 -0.88 -38.34 -3.60
C LYS A 85 -1.18 -38.08 -5.09
N LYS A 86 -2.46 -37.90 -5.44
CA LYS A 86 -2.87 -37.63 -6.83
C LYS A 86 -2.60 -36.17 -7.25
N ASN A 87 -2.80 -35.21 -6.36
CA ASN A 87 -2.88 -33.79 -6.72
C ASN A 87 -1.67 -32.94 -6.27
N LEU A 88 -0.88 -33.42 -5.32
CA LEU A 88 0.34 -32.75 -4.84
C LEU A 88 1.59 -33.48 -5.33
N THR A 89 2.58 -32.71 -5.76
CA THR A 89 3.92 -33.22 -6.07
C THR A 89 4.79 -33.04 -4.84
N LEU A 90 4.95 -34.11 -4.07
CA LEU A 90 5.72 -34.10 -2.83
C LEU A 90 7.22 -34.29 -3.09
N ALA A 91 8.06 -33.54 -2.37
CA ALA A 91 9.52 -33.67 -2.38
C ALA A 91 10.03 -34.08 -1.00
N GLY A 92 10.76 -35.20 -0.96
CA GLY A 92 11.28 -35.79 0.28
C GLY A 92 10.21 -36.40 1.19
N ASP A 93 10.59 -36.70 2.43
CA ASP A 93 9.71 -37.21 3.48
C ASP A 93 10.38 -36.95 4.84
N TYR A 94 9.92 -35.92 5.57
CA TYR A 94 10.62 -35.38 6.74
C TYR A 94 9.66 -35.22 7.92
N LYS A 95 9.96 -35.85 9.05
CA LYS A 95 9.16 -35.77 10.29
C LYS A 95 9.75 -34.81 11.33
N THR A 96 11.01 -34.45 11.16
CA THR A 96 11.78 -33.59 12.06
C THR A 96 12.57 -32.57 11.26
N TYR A 97 12.89 -31.43 11.87
CA TYR A 97 13.69 -30.40 11.22
C TYR A 97 15.10 -30.92 10.92
N GLU A 98 15.68 -31.74 11.81
CA GLU A 98 17.02 -32.32 11.64
C GLU A 98 17.11 -33.23 10.40
N GLU A 99 16.05 -33.99 10.09
CA GLU A 99 15.98 -34.78 8.85
C GLU A 99 15.97 -33.88 7.60
N LEU A 100 15.23 -32.77 7.66
CA LEU A 100 15.10 -31.82 6.56
C LEU A 100 16.39 -31.03 6.35
N GLU A 101 17.03 -30.58 7.42
CA GLU A 101 18.31 -29.86 7.41
C GLU A 101 19.46 -30.73 6.89
N LYS A 102 19.47 -32.02 7.23
CA LYS A 102 20.53 -32.94 6.78
C LYS A 102 20.46 -33.24 5.29
N ASN A 103 19.27 -33.26 4.70
CA ASN A 103 19.10 -33.59 3.29
C ASN A 103 17.97 -32.77 2.64
N PRO A 104 18.14 -31.45 2.51
CA PRO A 104 17.11 -30.58 1.95
C PRO A 104 16.94 -30.86 0.45
N PRO A 105 15.71 -30.79 -0.10
CA PRO A 105 15.50 -30.90 -1.54
C PRO A 105 16.27 -29.78 -2.25
N LYS A 106 17.04 -30.07 -3.30
CA LYS A 106 17.80 -29.05 -4.06
C LYS A 106 16.90 -28.31 -5.05
N LEU A 107 16.62 -27.04 -4.77
CA LEU A 107 15.68 -26.21 -5.51
C LEU A 107 16.28 -24.82 -5.75
N ASP A 108 15.76 -24.11 -6.75
CA ASP A 108 16.22 -22.74 -7.07
C ASP A 108 15.61 -21.73 -6.08
N ALA A 109 14.37 -21.97 -5.64
CA ALA A 109 13.67 -21.12 -4.69
C ALA A 109 12.82 -21.92 -3.69
N TYR A 110 12.66 -21.36 -2.49
CA TYR A 110 11.91 -21.92 -1.38
C TYR A 110 10.89 -20.90 -0.89
N ILE A 111 9.67 -21.37 -0.64
CA ILE A 111 8.52 -20.55 -0.26
C ILE A 111 7.98 -21.03 1.08
N THR A 112 7.91 -20.13 2.06
CA THR A 112 6.99 -20.29 3.19
C THR A 112 5.57 -20.07 2.67
N GLY A 113 4.77 -21.14 2.59
CA GLY A 113 3.42 -21.08 2.03
C GLY A 113 2.41 -20.36 2.94
N SER A 114 1.20 -20.18 2.40
CA SER A 114 0.08 -19.64 3.18
C SER A 114 -0.40 -20.65 4.22
N ASP A 115 -1.25 -20.18 5.13
CA ASP A 115 -1.71 -20.81 6.38
C ASP A 115 -0.89 -20.41 7.61
N GLN A 116 -1.30 -20.88 8.80
CA GLN A 116 -0.82 -20.47 10.11
C GLN A 116 0.57 -21.03 10.47
N VAL A 117 1.48 -21.04 9.49
CA VAL A 117 2.84 -21.58 9.58
C VAL A 117 3.75 -20.74 10.49
N TRP A 118 3.39 -19.48 10.79
CA TRP A 118 4.08 -18.63 11.78
C TRP A 118 3.29 -18.47 13.08
N ASN A 119 2.20 -19.22 13.25
CA ASN A 119 1.48 -19.25 14.51
C ASN A 119 2.21 -20.16 15.52
N SER A 120 3.03 -19.53 16.35
CA SER A 120 3.78 -20.21 17.42
C SER A 120 2.95 -21.11 18.35
N SER A 121 1.65 -20.84 18.53
CA SER A 121 0.78 -21.71 19.33
C SER A 121 0.38 -23.00 18.59
N HIS A 122 0.32 -22.98 17.26
CA HIS A 122 -0.07 -24.14 16.44
C HIS A 122 1.12 -25.04 16.10
N ILE A 123 2.32 -24.46 15.93
CA ILE A 123 3.54 -25.21 15.64
C ILE A 123 4.31 -25.65 16.90
N GLY A 124 3.83 -25.27 18.09
CA GLY A 124 4.47 -25.65 19.37
C GLY A 124 5.72 -24.83 19.71
N GLY A 125 5.89 -23.63 19.15
CA GLY A 125 6.99 -22.72 19.41
C GLY A 125 7.53 -22.04 18.16
N TYR A 126 8.85 -22.05 18.00
CA TYR A 126 9.54 -21.64 16.78
C TYR A 126 10.01 -22.90 16.05
N ASP A 127 9.62 -23.04 14.78
CA ASP A 127 10.04 -24.16 13.93
C ASP A 127 10.83 -23.61 12.73
N PRO A 128 12.16 -23.85 12.68
CA PRO A 128 13.03 -23.33 11.62
C PRO A 128 12.62 -23.75 10.20
N ALA A 129 11.89 -24.86 10.04
CA ALA A 129 11.40 -25.30 8.74
C ALA A 129 10.47 -24.26 8.10
N TYR A 130 9.55 -23.67 8.86
CA TYR A 130 8.61 -22.67 8.32
C TYR A 130 9.25 -21.29 8.09
N TYR A 131 10.51 -21.13 8.48
CA TYR A 131 11.36 -19.96 8.20
C TYR A 131 12.47 -20.26 7.18
N LEU A 132 12.42 -21.43 6.52
CA LEU A 132 13.32 -21.82 5.44
C LEU A 132 14.80 -21.82 5.85
N GLU A 133 15.12 -22.07 7.13
CA GLU A 133 16.51 -22.10 7.61
C GLU A 133 17.32 -23.25 6.98
N PHE A 134 16.64 -24.34 6.60
CA PHE A 134 17.25 -25.49 5.91
C PHE A 134 17.63 -25.22 4.44
N ALA A 135 17.18 -24.10 3.85
CA ALA A 135 17.43 -23.86 2.44
C ALA A 135 18.92 -23.63 2.18
N PRO A 136 19.52 -24.24 1.14
CA PRO A 136 20.94 -24.07 0.82
C PRO A 136 21.33 -22.60 0.64
N GLU A 137 22.59 -22.30 0.96
CA GLU A 137 23.14 -20.95 0.78
C GLU A 137 23.05 -20.53 -0.70
N GLY A 138 22.65 -19.27 -0.93
CA GLY A 138 22.43 -18.72 -2.27
C GLY A 138 21.06 -19.05 -2.89
N SER A 139 20.26 -19.93 -2.27
CA SER A 139 18.88 -20.18 -2.72
C SER A 139 17.96 -19.00 -2.42
N ARG A 140 16.97 -18.77 -3.29
CA ARG A 140 16.02 -17.67 -3.13
C ARG A 140 14.94 -18.04 -2.10
N LYS A 141 14.82 -17.28 -1.02
CA LYS A 141 13.81 -17.48 0.04
C LYS A 141 12.73 -16.40 -0.05
N ILE A 142 11.46 -16.79 -0.08
CA ILE A 142 10.32 -15.85 0.00
C ILE A 142 9.23 -16.38 0.92
N SER A 143 8.34 -15.51 1.39
CA SER A 143 7.05 -15.94 1.94
C SER A 143 5.91 -15.54 1.01
N TYR A 144 4.94 -16.42 0.83
CA TYR A 144 3.69 -16.11 0.15
C TYR A 144 2.52 -16.26 1.13
N GLY A 145 1.94 -15.14 1.57
CA GLY A 145 0.76 -15.12 2.41
C GLY A 145 0.93 -15.82 3.77
N ALA A 146 2.15 -15.82 4.33
CA ALA A 146 2.40 -16.47 5.62
C ALA A 146 1.53 -15.86 6.71
N SER A 147 0.97 -16.71 7.59
CA SER A 147 0.03 -16.26 8.62
C SER A 147 0.55 -16.53 10.02
N VAL A 148 0.48 -15.49 10.86
CA VAL A 148 0.79 -15.56 12.30
C VAL A 148 -0.44 -15.94 13.11
N GLY A 149 -1.64 -15.70 12.57
CA GLY A 149 -2.92 -16.01 13.23
C GLY A 149 -3.25 -15.15 14.45
N LYS A 150 -2.40 -14.18 14.80
CA LYS A 150 -2.56 -13.22 15.90
C LYS A 150 -2.05 -11.85 15.45
N ASN A 151 -2.52 -10.78 16.08
CA ASN A 151 -2.10 -9.40 15.76
C ASN A 151 -0.71 -9.02 16.32
N TYR A 152 0.04 -9.98 16.86
CA TYR A 152 1.36 -9.75 17.44
C TYR A 152 2.26 -10.98 17.32
N VAL A 153 3.57 -10.73 17.36
CA VAL A 153 4.61 -11.77 17.47
C VAL A 153 5.06 -11.86 18.92
N LEU A 154 5.16 -13.08 19.46
CA LEU A 154 5.61 -13.32 20.82
C LEU A 154 7.05 -12.80 21.01
N PRO A 155 7.34 -12.01 22.07
CA PRO A 155 8.66 -11.46 22.33
C PRO A 155 9.79 -12.51 22.34
N ALA A 156 9.51 -13.71 22.84
CA ALA A 156 10.46 -14.81 22.95
C ALA A 156 11.03 -15.30 21.61
N TYR A 157 10.35 -15.03 20.49
CA TYR A 157 10.75 -15.49 19.15
C TYR A 157 11.19 -14.36 18.21
N LYS A 158 11.17 -13.10 18.67
CA LYS A 158 11.45 -11.94 17.80
C LYS A 158 12.84 -11.98 17.19
N GLU A 159 13.86 -12.35 17.98
CA GLU A 159 15.24 -12.38 17.49
C GLU A 159 15.46 -13.53 16.50
N GLN A 160 14.90 -14.73 16.75
CA GLN A 160 14.96 -15.83 15.77
C GLN A 160 14.28 -15.44 14.45
N ILE A 161 13.07 -14.89 14.52
CA ILE A 161 12.32 -14.46 13.33
C ILE A 161 13.07 -13.37 12.58
N LYS A 162 13.59 -12.36 13.28
CA LYS A 162 14.39 -11.28 12.69
C LYS A 162 15.63 -11.82 12.00
N ASN A 163 16.31 -12.81 12.60
CA ASN A 163 17.48 -13.42 11.99
C ASN A 163 17.11 -14.21 10.73
N ALA A 164 16.07 -15.03 10.78
CA ALA A 164 15.64 -15.82 9.62
C ALA A 164 15.15 -14.95 8.44
N LEU A 165 14.40 -13.88 8.72
CA LEU A 165 13.87 -12.97 7.69
C LEU A 165 14.94 -12.10 7.01
N LYS A 166 16.19 -12.04 7.53
CA LYS A 166 17.27 -11.28 6.88
C LYS A 166 17.61 -11.80 5.50
N ASP A 167 17.45 -13.11 5.29
CA ASP A 167 17.84 -13.79 4.06
C ASP A 167 16.66 -13.95 3.08
N TYR A 168 15.49 -13.37 3.41
CA TYR A 168 14.33 -13.37 2.52
C TYR A 168 14.48 -12.30 1.44
N ALA A 169 14.33 -12.71 0.19
CA ALA A 169 14.30 -11.81 -0.96
C ALA A 169 12.98 -11.01 -1.02
N ALA A 170 11.89 -11.58 -0.52
CA ALA A 170 10.58 -10.94 -0.44
C ALA A 170 9.76 -11.54 0.71
N VAL A 171 9.00 -10.70 1.41
CA VAL A 171 8.14 -11.11 2.52
C VAL A 171 6.71 -10.66 2.25
N SER A 172 5.77 -11.59 2.29
CA SER A 172 4.34 -11.28 2.30
C SER A 172 3.57 -12.03 3.38
N LEU A 173 2.51 -11.37 3.82
CA LEU A 173 1.53 -11.85 4.78
C LEU A 173 0.14 -11.89 4.17
N ARG A 174 -0.73 -12.70 4.77
CA ARG A 174 -2.16 -12.70 4.43
C ARG A 174 -2.95 -11.66 5.23
N GLU A 175 -2.48 -11.30 6.43
CA GLU A 175 -3.21 -10.43 7.37
C GLU A 175 -2.62 -9.03 7.49
N VAL A 176 -3.43 -8.01 7.23
CA VAL A 176 -3.05 -6.60 7.38
C VAL A 176 -2.64 -6.29 8.82
N SER A 177 -3.38 -6.82 9.80
CA SER A 177 -3.20 -6.52 11.23
C SER A 177 -1.80 -6.85 11.78
N THR A 178 -1.08 -7.77 11.15
CA THR A 178 0.23 -8.26 11.64
C THR A 178 1.41 -7.64 10.89
N THR A 179 1.16 -6.96 9.78
CA THR A 179 2.16 -6.29 8.94
C THR A 179 3.11 -5.39 9.74
N PRO A 180 2.63 -4.48 10.62
CA PRO A 180 3.52 -3.59 11.37
C PRO A 180 4.47 -4.31 12.34
N ALA A 181 4.11 -5.53 12.78
CA ALA A 181 4.94 -6.32 13.67
C ALA A 181 6.07 -7.03 12.91
N ILE A 182 5.80 -7.51 11.70
CA ILE A 182 6.78 -8.21 10.85
C ILE A 182 7.68 -7.22 10.11
N GLU A 183 7.15 -6.06 9.67
CA GLU A 183 7.96 -5.01 9.03
C GLU A 183 9.12 -4.55 9.91
N LYS A 184 8.92 -4.47 11.23
CA LYS A 184 9.99 -4.12 12.19
C LYS A 184 11.08 -5.18 12.31
N LEU A 185 10.82 -6.41 11.86
CA LEU A 185 11.73 -7.56 11.93
C LEU A 185 12.34 -7.89 10.56
N SER A 186 11.79 -7.35 9.47
CA SER A 186 12.24 -7.57 8.08
C SER A 186 13.13 -6.44 7.58
N LYS A 187 14.05 -6.75 6.65
CA LYS A 187 14.82 -5.75 5.90
C LYS A 187 14.14 -5.31 4.60
N VAL A 188 13.24 -6.15 4.08
CA VAL A 188 12.47 -5.87 2.88
C VAL A 188 11.06 -5.42 3.26
N PRO A 189 10.41 -4.55 2.45
CA PRO A 189 9.01 -4.20 2.64
C PRO A 189 8.12 -5.44 2.69
N VAL A 190 7.11 -5.43 3.57
CA VAL A 190 6.17 -6.54 3.71
C VAL A 190 4.93 -6.24 2.87
N LYS A 191 4.60 -7.13 1.92
CA LYS A 191 3.38 -6.99 1.10
C LYS A 191 2.23 -7.79 1.70
N VAL A 192 1.02 -7.24 1.69
CA VAL A 192 -0.19 -8.02 1.98
C VAL A 192 -0.69 -8.63 0.68
N VAL A 193 -0.89 -9.95 0.67
CA VAL A 193 -1.35 -10.70 -0.52
C VAL A 193 -2.59 -11.51 -0.21
N ALA A 194 -3.31 -11.88 -1.27
CA ALA A 194 -4.47 -12.76 -1.14
C ALA A 194 -4.06 -14.17 -0.69
N ASP A 195 -4.99 -14.86 -0.04
CA ASP A 195 -4.85 -16.30 0.16
C ASP A 195 -4.63 -17.02 -1.19
N PRO A 196 -3.78 -18.07 -1.27
CA PRO A 196 -3.50 -18.77 -2.52
C PRO A 196 -4.74 -19.25 -3.24
N THR A 197 -5.84 -19.48 -2.52
CA THR A 197 -7.09 -19.88 -3.14
C THR A 197 -7.63 -18.84 -4.14
N PHE A 198 -7.33 -17.55 -3.97
CA PHE A 198 -7.70 -16.50 -4.93
C PHE A 198 -6.73 -16.36 -6.12
N LEU A 199 -5.54 -16.98 -6.08
CA LEU A 199 -4.60 -16.96 -7.21
C LEU A 199 -5.15 -17.64 -8.46
N LEU A 200 -6.11 -18.54 -8.27
CA LEU A 200 -6.75 -19.33 -9.31
C LEU A 200 -8.13 -18.77 -9.65
N ARG A 201 -8.63 -19.14 -10.82
CA ARG A 201 -10.01 -18.88 -11.22
C ARG A 201 -10.91 -20.03 -10.80
N ARG A 202 -12.22 -19.84 -10.89
CA ARG A 202 -13.20 -20.89 -10.58
C ARG A 202 -12.98 -22.13 -11.45
N GLU A 203 -12.70 -21.91 -12.73
CA GLU A 203 -12.52 -22.98 -13.72
C GLU A 203 -11.34 -23.89 -13.36
N ASP A 204 -10.32 -23.35 -12.69
CA ASP A 204 -9.20 -24.15 -12.23
C ASP A 204 -9.64 -25.19 -11.19
N TYR A 205 -10.55 -24.81 -10.29
CA TYR A 205 -11.09 -25.71 -9.25
C TYR A 205 -12.06 -26.74 -9.83
N ASP A 206 -12.75 -26.41 -10.91
CA ASP A 206 -13.64 -27.33 -11.61
C ASP A 206 -12.90 -28.59 -12.11
N GLU A 207 -11.59 -28.52 -12.33
CA GLU A 207 -10.75 -29.69 -12.68
C GLU A 207 -10.66 -30.77 -11.59
N ILE A 208 -10.74 -30.36 -10.33
CA ILE A 208 -10.71 -31.29 -9.17
C ILE A 208 -12.08 -31.43 -8.51
N ARG A 209 -13.06 -30.64 -8.94
CA ARG A 209 -14.43 -30.66 -8.42
C ARG A 209 -15.08 -32.00 -8.71
N VAL A 210 -15.75 -32.54 -7.68
CA VAL A 210 -16.63 -33.70 -7.83
C VAL A 210 -18.03 -33.22 -7.54
N ASP A 211 -18.89 -33.21 -8.57
CA ASP A 211 -20.26 -32.71 -8.46
C ASP A 211 -21.05 -33.46 -7.38
N GLU A 212 -21.84 -32.69 -6.63
CA GLU A 212 -22.71 -33.23 -5.60
C GLU A 212 -23.83 -34.09 -6.23
N ARG A 213 -24.06 -35.27 -5.63
CA ARG A 213 -25.05 -36.23 -6.12
C ARG A 213 -26.47 -35.81 -5.78
N ARG A 214 -26.65 -35.11 -4.65
CA ARG A 214 -27.94 -34.58 -4.21
C ARG A 214 -28.51 -33.60 -5.25
N LYS A 215 -29.79 -33.77 -5.57
CA LYS A 215 -30.55 -32.87 -6.47
C LYS A 215 -31.42 -31.89 -5.72
N GLU A 216 -31.72 -32.17 -4.46
CA GLU A 216 -32.46 -31.28 -3.57
C GLU A 216 -31.62 -30.07 -3.14
N LYS A 217 -32.29 -28.96 -2.84
CA LYS A 217 -31.65 -27.76 -2.28
C LYS A 217 -31.23 -28.03 -0.84
N TYR A 218 -30.05 -27.58 -0.43
CA TYR A 218 -29.55 -27.74 0.93
C TYR A 218 -28.74 -26.52 1.40
N ILE A 219 -28.58 -26.45 2.72
CA ILE A 219 -27.70 -25.48 3.39
C ILE A 219 -26.43 -26.20 3.80
N LEU A 220 -25.28 -25.73 3.33
CA LEU A 220 -23.99 -26.23 3.77
C LEU A 220 -23.56 -25.49 5.04
N VAL A 221 -23.39 -26.22 6.15
CA VAL A 221 -22.84 -25.68 7.38
C VAL A 221 -21.40 -26.12 7.55
N TYR A 222 -20.46 -25.19 7.34
CA TYR A 222 -19.03 -25.46 7.42
C TYR A 222 -18.40 -24.80 8.65
N MET A 223 -18.23 -25.60 9.71
CA MET A 223 -17.62 -25.15 10.97
C MET A 223 -16.19 -25.69 11.14
N MET A 224 -15.26 -24.80 11.46
CA MET A 224 -13.91 -25.19 11.91
C MET A 224 -13.97 -25.64 13.36
N GLU A 225 -14.45 -24.75 14.23
CA GLU A 225 -14.72 -25.00 15.63
C GLU A 225 -16.23 -25.10 15.85
N GLU A 226 -16.62 -26.00 16.76
CA GLU A 226 -18.04 -26.18 17.09
C GLU A 226 -18.56 -24.94 17.82
N ASN A 227 -19.62 -24.34 17.28
CA ASN A 227 -20.18 -23.09 17.80
C ASN A 227 -21.71 -23.21 17.94
N GLN A 228 -22.24 -22.84 19.10
CA GLN A 228 -23.68 -22.98 19.39
C GLN A 228 -24.53 -21.96 18.64
N GLU A 229 -24.03 -20.74 18.41
CA GLU A 229 -24.75 -19.71 17.66
C GLU A 229 -24.87 -20.09 16.18
N VAL A 230 -23.81 -20.65 15.58
CA VAL A 230 -23.90 -21.22 14.22
C VAL A 230 -24.98 -22.30 14.14
N LYS A 231 -25.09 -23.16 15.16
CA LYS A 231 -26.12 -24.21 15.20
C LYS A 231 -27.53 -23.66 15.32
N LYS A 232 -27.75 -22.70 16.21
CA LYS A 232 -29.06 -22.06 16.38
C LYS A 232 -29.47 -21.38 15.08
N LEU A 233 -28.57 -20.62 14.48
CA LEU A 233 -28.80 -19.93 13.22
C LEU A 233 -29.13 -20.91 12.10
N ALA A 234 -28.29 -21.93 11.88
CA ALA A 234 -28.51 -22.90 10.81
C ALA A 234 -29.83 -23.66 10.97
N ASN A 235 -30.18 -24.11 12.18
CA ASN A 235 -31.48 -24.75 12.44
C ASN A 235 -32.66 -23.80 12.18
N ARG A 236 -32.53 -22.52 12.56
CA ARG A 236 -33.54 -21.50 12.28
C ARG A 236 -33.72 -21.30 10.78
N VAL A 237 -32.62 -21.10 10.03
CA VAL A 237 -32.64 -20.92 8.57
C VAL A 237 -33.22 -22.15 7.88
N SER A 238 -32.78 -23.36 8.26
CA SER A 238 -33.29 -24.63 7.72
C SER A 238 -34.79 -24.78 7.96
N LYS A 239 -35.29 -24.47 9.16
CA LYS A 239 -36.72 -24.51 9.48
C LYS A 239 -37.52 -23.50 8.66
N THR A 240 -36.99 -22.29 8.47
CA THR A 240 -37.67 -21.23 7.71
C THR A 240 -37.76 -21.55 6.22
N LEU A 241 -36.69 -22.13 5.64
CA LEU A 241 -36.62 -22.41 4.19
C LEU A 241 -37.12 -23.81 3.82
N GLY A 242 -37.19 -24.73 4.77
CA GLY A 242 -37.50 -26.15 4.54
C GLY A 242 -36.34 -26.94 3.92
N TYR A 243 -35.13 -26.39 3.86
CA TYR A 243 -33.98 -27.06 3.25
C TYR A 243 -33.18 -27.89 4.27
N PRO A 244 -32.77 -29.12 3.94
CA PRO A 244 -31.87 -29.92 4.78
C PRO A 244 -30.50 -29.28 4.97
N ILE A 245 -29.83 -29.67 6.04
CA ILE A 245 -28.47 -29.24 6.40
C ILE A 245 -27.48 -30.35 6.09
N VAL A 246 -26.40 -29.99 5.38
CA VAL A 246 -25.21 -30.82 5.19
C VAL A 246 -24.07 -30.24 6.02
N GLN A 247 -23.34 -31.08 6.77
CA GLN A 247 -22.26 -30.64 7.65
C GLN A 247 -21.09 -31.64 7.68
N ARG A 248 -19.94 -31.22 8.20
CA ARG A 248 -18.66 -31.95 8.10
C ARG A 248 -18.45 -33.03 9.17
N ARG A 249 -18.99 -32.91 10.38
CA ARG A 249 -18.69 -33.79 11.54
C ARG A 249 -19.35 -35.16 11.40
N PRO A 250 -18.82 -36.23 12.00
CA PRO A 250 -19.39 -37.58 11.84
C PRO A 250 -20.68 -37.83 12.64
N VAL A 251 -21.03 -36.92 13.55
CA VAL A 251 -22.23 -37.03 14.40
C VAL A 251 -23.19 -35.92 14.02
N GLU A 252 -24.48 -36.25 14.00
CA GLU A 252 -25.55 -35.28 13.76
C GLU A 252 -25.55 -34.19 14.85
N LYS A 253 -25.71 -32.95 14.40
CA LYS A 253 -25.71 -31.73 15.21
C LYS A 253 -26.92 -30.84 14.93
N PHE A 254 -27.70 -31.13 13.88
CA PHE A 254 -28.83 -30.32 13.45
C PHE A 254 -30.12 -31.14 13.37
N VAL A 255 -31.26 -30.46 13.45
CA VAL A 255 -32.59 -31.10 13.50
C VAL A 255 -32.99 -31.70 12.15
N ASN A 256 -32.68 -30.99 11.06
CA ASN A 256 -32.95 -31.40 9.68
C ASN A 256 -31.64 -31.74 8.95
N GLU A 257 -30.80 -32.56 9.60
CA GLU A 257 -29.51 -32.98 9.05
C GLU A 257 -29.67 -34.17 8.10
N VAL A 258 -28.96 -34.12 6.98
CA VAL A 258 -28.79 -35.26 6.07
C VAL A 258 -27.35 -35.79 6.13
N GLU A 259 -27.05 -36.86 5.40
CA GLU A 259 -25.74 -37.53 5.44
C GLU A 259 -24.57 -36.52 5.42
N SER A 260 -23.70 -36.67 6.42
CA SER A 260 -22.52 -35.83 6.66
C SER A 260 -21.44 -35.97 5.57
N CYS A 261 -20.74 -34.87 5.30
CA CYS A 261 -19.58 -34.86 4.41
C CYS A 261 -18.25 -35.17 5.11
N TYR A 262 -18.27 -35.86 6.26
CA TYR A 262 -17.06 -36.19 7.03
C TYR A 262 -16.00 -36.96 6.23
N THR A 263 -16.39 -37.84 5.32
CA THR A 263 -15.46 -38.63 4.50
C THR A 263 -15.14 -38.00 3.14
N ALA A 264 -15.70 -36.81 2.87
CA ALA A 264 -15.48 -36.09 1.64
C ALA A 264 -14.00 -35.71 1.45
N THR A 265 -13.56 -35.77 0.21
CA THR A 265 -12.28 -35.25 -0.29
C THR A 265 -12.39 -33.74 -0.56
N PRO A 266 -11.26 -33.02 -0.74
CA PRO A 266 -11.31 -31.61 -1.11
C PRO A 266 -12.11 -31.31 -2.38
N GLY A 267 -12.06 -32.19 -3.40
CA GLY A 267 -12.85 -32.07 -4.62
C GLY A 267 -14.37 -32.20 -4.40
N GLU A 268 -14.78 -33.11 -3.51
CA GLU A 268 -16.19 -33.27 -3.11
C GLU A 268 -16.66 -32.11 -2.23
N PHE A 269 -15.78 -31.54 -1.39
CA PHE A 269 -16.09 -30.31 -0.66
C PHE A 269 -16.37 -29.15 -1.60
N ILE A 270 -15.58 -29.00 -2.67
CA ILE A 270 -15.85 -28.00 -3.71
C ILE A 270 -17.22 -28.22 -4.33
N GLY A 271 -17.57 -29.46 -4.70
CA GLY A 271 -18.91 -29.80 -5.20
C GLY A 271 -20.02 -29.44 -4.22
N LEU A 272 -19.82 -29.72 -2.94
CA LEU A 272 -20.76 -29.35 -1.88
C LEU A 272 -20.96 -27.85 -1.75
N VAL A 273 -19.90 -27.03 -1.91
CA VAL A 273 -20.05 -25.57 -1.90
C VAL A 273 -20.73 -25.10 -3.18
N SER A 274 -20.27 -25.55 -4.34
CA SER A 274 -20.79 -25.11 -5.65
C SER A 274 -22.25 -25.48 -5.90
N ASN A 275 -22.78 -26.48 -5.20
CA ASN A 275 -24.16 -26.92 -5.32
C ASN A 275 -25.05 -26.48 -4.15
N ALA A 276 -24.49 -25.89 -3.09
CA ALA A 276 -25.28 -25.37 -1.98
C ALA A 276 -26.19 -24.23 -2.45
N GLU A 277 -27.38 -24.16 -1.86
CA GLU A 277 -28.26 -22.98 -1.99
C GLU A 277 -27.73 -21.85 -1.10
N TYR A 278 -27.29 -22.21 0.11
CA TYR A 278 -26.73 -21.29 1.09
C TYR A 278 -25.57 -21.92 1.85
N VAL A 279 -24.58 -21.10 2.22
CA VAL A 279 -23.46 -21.52 3.07
C VAL A 279 -23.48 -20.76 4.39
N ILE A 280 -23.46 -21.47 5.52
CA ILE A 280 -23.31 -20.88 6.85
C ILE A 280 -21.99 -21.35 7.43
N THR A 281 -21.09 -20.43 7.79
CA THR A 281 -19.73 -20.79 8.17
C THR A 281 -19.13 -19.86 9.22
N ASN A 282 -18.23 -20.40 10.04
CA ASN A 282 -17.28 -19.64 10.85
C ASN A 282 -15.83 -19.84 10.38
N SER A 283 -15.66 -20.40 9.17
CA SER A 283 -14.37 -20.75 8.60
C SER A 283 -13.96 -19.75 7.53
N PHE A 284 -12.71 -19.28 7.59
CA PHE A 284 -12.12 -18.45 6.54
C PHE A 284 -12.29 -19.07 5.15
N HIS A 285 -11.94 -20.35 4.98
CA HIS A 285 -12.06 -21.02 3.68
C HIS A 285 -13.51 -21.32 3.29
N GLY A 286 -14.42 -21.45 4.26
CA GLY A 286 -15.86 -21.50 3.97
C GLY A 286 -16.31 -20.23 3.27
N THR A 287 -15.92 -19.07 3.81
CA THR A 287 -16.18 -17.76 3.22
C THR A 287 -15.52 -17.62 1.84
N VAL A 288 -14.25 -18.00 1.70
CA VAL A 288 -13.52 -17.90 0.43
C VAL A 288 -14.19 -18.70 -0.69
N PHE A 289 -14.53 -19.97 -0.44
CA PHE A 289 -15.13 -20.79 -1.49
C PHE A 289 -16.58 -20.37 -1.79
N SER A 290 -17.32 -19.80 -0.82
CA SER A 290 -18.60 -19.15 -1.12
C SER A 290 -18.44 -17.97 -2.07
N LEU A 291 -17.38 -17.16 -1.91
CA LEU A 291 -17.09 -16.03 -2.81
C LEU A 291 -16.68 -16.51 -4.20
N ILE A 292 -15.79 -17.51 -4.30
CA ILE A 292 -15.32 -18.07 -5.58
C ILE A 292 -16.47 -18.69 -6.40
N TYR A 293 -17.39 -19.39 -5.72
CA TYR A 293 -18.55 -20.03 -6.36
C TYR A 293 -19.82 -19.18 -6.35
N GLU A 294 -19.71 -17.92 -5.91
CA GLU A 294 -20.79 -16.93 -5.92
C GLU A 294 -22.05 -17.41 -5.18
N LYS A 295 -21.84 -18.09 -4.05
CA LYS A 295 -22.92 -18.64 -3.23
C LYS A 295 -23.33 -17.68 -2.14
N PRO A 296 -24.64 -17.41 -1.98
CA PRO A 296 -25.16 -16.69 -0.82
C PRO A 296 -24.67 -17.33 0.48
N PHE A 297 -24.12 -16.51 1.39
CA PHE A 297 -23.45 -17.02 2.57
C PHE A 297 -23.58 -16.12 3.80
N ILE A 298 -23.46 -16.73 4.98
CA ILE A 298 -23.36 -16.05 6.26
C ILE A 298 -22.05 -16.46 6.94
N SER A 299 -21.22 -15.47 7.26
CA SER A 299 -20.00 -15.65 8.06
C SER A 299 -20.26 -15.25 9.50
N LEU A 300 -20.44 -16.23 10.38
CA LEU A 300 -20.64 -15.98 11.81
C LEU A 300 -19.29 -15.99 12.54
N LEU A 301 -18.89 -14.83 13.05
CA LEU A 301 -17.58 -14.67 13.70
C LEU A 301 -17.72 -14.71 15.21
N HIS A 302 -16.99 -15.61 15.86
CA HIS A 302 -16.89 -15.67 17.32
C HIS A 302 -15.48 -16.13 17.69
N SER A 303 -14.76 -15.32 18.48
CA SER A 303 -13.33 -15.41 18.88
C SER A 303 -12.32 -14.53 18.11
N ASP A 304 -11.12 -14.36 18.71
CA ASP A 304 -9.94 -13.61 18.22
C ASP A 304 -9.47 -13.99 16.80
N THR A 305 -9.96 -15.09 16.23
CA THR A 305 -9.58 -15.61 14.90
C THR A 305 -10.36 -15.01 13.73
N GLY A 306 -11.42 -14.23 14.00
CA GLY A 306 -12.31 -13.66 12.99
C GLY A 306 -11.75 -12.47 12.20
N SER A 307 -10.68 -11.83 12.67
CA SER A 307 -10.08 -10.64 12.02
C SER A 307 -9.76 -10.85 10.55
N ARG A 308 -9.32 -12.05 10.17
CA ARG A 308 -8.95 -12.41 8.79
C ARG A 308 -10.13 -12.41 7.84
N THR A 309 -11.26 -12.94 8.28
CA THR A 309 -12.49 -12.97 7.49
C THR A 309 -13.07 -11.56 7.37
N VAL A 310 -12.98 -10.75 8.43
CA VAL A 310 -13.37 -9.33 8.38
C VAL A 310 -12.53 -8.57 7.37
N ASP A 311 -11.21 -8.72 7.41
CA ASP A 311 -10.30 -8.01 6.50
C ASP A 311 -10.54 -8.41 5.03
N LEU A 312 -10.75 -9.70 4.78
CA LEU A 312 -11.11 -10.21 3.44
C LEU A 312 -12.43 -9.61 2.94
N LEU A 313 -13.49 -9.70 3.76
CA LEU A 313 -14.80 -9.21 3.35
C LEU A 313 -14.82 -7.69 3.21
N ARG A 314 -14.05 -6.96 4.00
CA ARG A 314 -13.86 -5.51 3.84
C ARG A 314 -13.16 -5.17 2.52
N ASN A 315 -12.09 -5.87 2.17
CA ASN A 315 -11.38 -5.67 0.90
C ASN A 315 -12.31 -5.91 -0.30
N LEU A 316 -13.15 -6.94 -0.22
CA LEU A 316 -14.11 -7.29 -1.27
C LEU A 316 -15.45 -6.54 -1.19
N ARG A 317 -15.62 -5.64 -0.21
CA ARG A 317 -16.88 -4.96 0.19
C ARG A 317 -18.09 -5.89 0.28
N MET A 318 -17.97 -6.90 1.13
CA MET A 318 -18.96 -7.95 1.41
C MET A 318 -19.22 -8.06 2.93
N GLU A 319 -19.04 -6.98 3.69
CA GLU A 319 -19.20 -6.95 5.14
C GLU A 319 -20.64 -7.23 5.60
N ASP A 320 -21.63 -6.99 4.73
CA ASP A 320 -23.05 -7.30 5.00
C ASP A 320 -23.32 -8.79 5.23
N HIS A 321 -22.37 -9.64 4.83
CA HIS A 321 -22.41 -11.09 5.06
C HIS A 321 -21.83 -11.53 6.41
N ILE A 322 -21.34 -10.59 7.22
CA ILE A 322 -20.86 -10.83 8.57
C ILE A 322 -22.03 -10.74 9.53
N VAL A 323 -22.15 -11.73 10.41
CA VAL A 323 -23.12 -11.74 11.51
C VAL A 323 -22.37 -12.02 12.81
N TRP A 324 -22.63 -11.24 13.85
CA TRP A 324 -21.98 -11.40 15.15
C TRP A 324 -22.84 -12.17 16.13
N ASP A 325 -24.16 -12.00 16.03
CA ASP A 325 -25.18 -12.60 16.88
C ASP A 325 -26.32 -13.14 16.01
N GLU A 326 -26.83 -14.32 16.34
CA GLU A 326 -27.89 -15.00 15.62
C GLU A 326 -29.21 -14.20 15.58
N LYS A 327 -29.42 -13.25 16.50
CA LYS A 327 -30.61 -12.38 16.51
C LYS A 327 -30.56 -11.31 15.43
N GLU A 328 -29.38 -10.97 14.91
CA GLU A 328 -29.22 -10.05 13.77
C GLU A 328 -29.76 -10.65 12.47
N PHE A 329 -30.02 -11.97 12.45
CA PHE A 329 -30.63 -12.64 11.32
C PHE A 329 -32.14 -12.39 11.25
N TYR A 330 -32.57 -11.80 10.13
CA TYR A 330 -33.98 -11.59 9.79
C TYR A 330 -34.42 -12.48 8.64
N ASP A 331 -33.78 -12.35 7.47
CA ASP A 331 -34.05 -13.13 6.26
C ASP A 331 -32.77 -13.43 5.45
N MET A 332 -32.90 -14.31 4.45
CA MET A 332 -31.79 -14.66 3.53
C MET A 332 -31.66 -13.71 2.33
N GLU A 333 -32.59 -12.77 2.13
CA GLU A 333 -32.53 -11.81 1.03
C GLU A 333 -31.38 -10.81 1.23
N LYS A 334 -31.09 -10.47 2.49
CA LYS A 334 -29.91 -9.67 2.87
C LYS A 334 -28.58 -10.31 2.44
N PHE A 335 -28.50 -11.64 2.45
CA PHE A 335 -27.24 -12.38 2.24
C PHE A 335 -27.03 -12.85 0.79
N GLN A 336 -27.80 -12.30 -0.14
CA GLN A 336 -27.60 -12.49 -1.57
C GLN A 336 -26.43 -11.64 -2.06
N ILE A 337 -25.62 -12.21 -2.95
CA ILE A 337 -24.57 -11.45 -3.65
C ILE A 337 -25.24 -10.68 -4.79
N ARG A 338 -25.59 -9.41 -4.54
CA ARG A 338 -26.39 -8.60 -5.48
C ARG A 338 -25.60 -8.11 -6.70
N ASN A 339 -24.33 -7.76 -6.53
CA ASN A 339 -23.46 -7.24 -7.60
C ASN A 339 -22.30 -8.20 -7.90
N VAL A 340 -22.60 -9.31 -8.61
CA VAL A 340 -21.62 -10.36 -8.91
C VAL A 340 -20.49 -9.86 -9.81
N GLU A 341 -20.78 -8.97 -10.76
CA GLU A 341 -19.76 -8.43 -11.67
C GLU A 341 -18.72 -7.60 -10.92
N GLU A 342 -19.15 -6.74 -9.99
CA GLU A 342 -18.24 -5.94 -9.17
C GLU A 342 -17.43 -6.82 -8.21
N LEU A 343 -18.04 -7.86 -7.62
CA LEU A 343 -17.31 -8.86 -6.84
C LEU A 343 -16.22 -9.55 -7.68
N ARG A 344 -16.56 -9.99 -8.90
CA ARG A 344 -15.61 -10.61 -9.82
C ARG A 344 -14.46 -9.67 -10.18
N ALA A 345 -14.75 -8.40 -10.44
CA ALA A 345 -13.73 -7.39 -10.74
C ALA A 345 -12.76 -7.20 -9.57
N ARG A 346 -13.27 -7.06 -8.34
CA ARG A 346 -12.45 -6.95 -7.12
C ARG A 346 -11.58 -8.20 -6.88
N ILE A 347 -12.16 -9.40 -7.03
CA ILE A 347 -11.40 -10.65 -6.95
C ILE A 347 -10.34 -10.73 -8.05
N ALA A 348 -10.65 -10.27 -9.27
CA ALA A 348 -9.70 -10.26 -10.38
C ALA A 348 -8.52 -9.31 -10.13
N LYS A 349 -8.77 -8.11 -9.59
CA LYS A 349 -7.71 -7.18 -9.15
C LYS A 349 -6.85 -7.81 -8.07
N LEU A 350 -7.47 -8.30 -6.99
CA LEU A 350 -6.78 -8.98 -5.89
C LEU A 350 -5.90 -10.15 -6.38
N ARG A 351 -6.41 -10.94 -7.33
CA ARG A 351 -5.68 -12.03 -7.99
C ARG A 351 -4.49 -11.50 -8.80
N LYS A 352 -4.69 -10.46 -9.62
CA LYS A 352 -3.64 -9.86 -10.46
C LYS A 352 -2.47 -9.42 -9.59
N ASP A 353 -2.74 -8.60 -8.56
CA ASP A 353 -1.72 -8.02 -7.69
C ASP A 353 -0.93 -9.09 -6.93
N SER A 354 -1.62 -10.13 -6.47
CA SER A 354 -1.01 -11.24 -5.74
C SER A 354 -0.19 -12.16 -6.64
N ARG A 355 -0.64 -12.43 -7.87
CA ARG A 355 0.13 -13.19 -8.87
C ARG A 355 1.36 -12.42 -9.35
N GLN A 356 1.22 -11.11 -9.54
CA GLN A 356 2.33 -10.23 -9.89
C GLN A 356 3.40 -10.27 -8.81
N TYR A 357 3.02 -10.08 -7.54
CA TYR A 357 3.94 -10.23 -6.42
C TYR A 357 4.65 -11.59 -6.41
N LEU A 358 3.91 -12.69 -6.59
CA LEU A 358 4.49 -14.04 -6.59
C LEU A 358 5.50 -14.22 -7.72
N GLY A 359 5.18 -13.74 -8.93
CA GLY A 359 6.06 -13.82 -10.09
C GLY A 359 7.32 -12.97 -9.96
N GLU A 360 7.19 -11.70 -9.57
CA GLU A 360 8.31 -10.77 -9.34
C GLU A 360 9.21 -11.25 -8.20
N SER A 361 8.61 -11.72 -7.09
CA SER A 361 9.36 -12.23 -5.93
C SER A 361 10.20 -13.44 -6.27
N LEU A 362 9.83 -14.21 -7.30
CA LEU A 362 10.58 -15.36 -7.81
C LEU A 362 11.46 -15.02 -9.02
N GLY A 363 11.37 -13.82 -9.58
CA GLY A 363 12.04 -13.47 -10.84
C GLY A 363 11.50 -14.23 -12.06
N LEU A 364 10.23 -14.66 -12.01
CA LEU A 364 9.52 -15.32 -13.11
C LEU A 364 8.76 -14.33 -13.99
N LEU A 365 8.40 -13.18 -13.42
CA LEU A 365 7.86 -12.04 -14.14
C LEU A 365 8.86 -10.91 -14.01
N GLU A 366 9.16 -10.27 -15.14
CA GLU A 366 9.73 -8.93 -15.07
C GLU A 366 8.67 -8.02 -14.44
N PRO A 367 9.04 -7.20 -13.46
CA PRO A 367 8.12 -6.20 -12.94
C PRO A 367 7.64 -5.34 -14.12
N ASP A 368 6.32 -5.17 -14.24
CA ASP A 368 5.69 -4.38 -15.30
C ASP A 368 5.97 -2.90 -15.06
N LYS A 369 7.22 -2.52 -15.28
CA LYS A 369 7.75 -1.19 -15.02
C LYS A 369 7.62 -0.40 -16.31
N GLU A 370 6.49 0.27 -16.45
CA GLU A 370 6.23 1.22 -17.52
C GLU A 370 7.38 2.24 -17.56
N LYS A 371 8.04 2.36 -18.72
CA LYS A 371 9.05 3.40 -18.94
C LYS A 371 8.36 4.68 -19.36
N VAL A 372 8.96 5.83 -19.01
CA VAL A 372 8.52 7.08 -19.62
C VAL A 372 8.80 7.04 -21.12
N ASP A 373 7.90 7.63 -21.91
CA ASP A 373 8.14 7.86 -23.34
C ASP A 373 9.13 9.03 -23.53
N CYS A 374 10.39 8.77 -23.17
CA CYS A 374 11.51 9.69 -23.29
C CYS A 374 12.80 8.88 -23.45
N PRO A 375 13.77 9.32 -24.28
CA PRO A 375 15.06 8.63 -24.43
C PRO A 375 15.87 8.50 -23.13
N THR A 376 15.41 9.04 -22.01
CA THR A 376 15.97 8.83 -20.67
C THR A 376 16.00 7.35 -20.27
N GLY A 377 15.02 6.55 -20.67
CA GLY A 377 14.96 5.12 -20.31
C GLY A 377 14.67 4.84 -18.84
N ILE A 378 14.30 5.87 -18.06
CA ILE A 378 13.85 5.74 -16.67
C ILE A 378 12.42 5.20 -16.61
N LEU A 379 12.03 4.69 -15.45
CA LEU A 379 10.68 4.23 -15.20
C LEU A 379 9.72 5.41 -14.98
N LYS A 380 8.43 5.21 -15.24
CA LYS A 380 7.37 6.18 -14.93
C LYS A 380 7.39 6.53 -13.44
N GLU A 381 7.50 5.52 -12.57
CA GLU A 381 7.65 5.68 -11.12
C GLU A 381 8.89 6.48 -10.68
N GLU A 382 9.89 6.68 -11.55
CA GLU A 382 11.10 7.44 -11.24
C GLU A 382 11.03 8.91 -11.73
N CYS A 383 10.08 9.24 -12.60
CA CYS A 383 10.01 10.54 -13.25
C CYS A 383 9.32 11.59 -12.36
N TYR A 384 10.02 12.69 -12.07
CA TYR A 384 9.49 13.82 -11.29
C TYR A 384 8.56 14.77 -12.07
N GLY A 385 8.47 14.62 -13.41
CA GLY A 385 7.73 15.54 -14.28
C GLY A 385 8.20 16.99 -14.14
N CYS A 386 9.52 17.18 -14.15
CA CYS A 386 10.17 18.47 -13.90
C CYS A 386 10.42 19.30 -15.17
N TYR A 387 9.94 18.87 -16.34
CA TYR A 387 10.01 19.58 -17.63
C TYR A 387 11.44 19.80 -18.20
N ALA A 388 12.52 19.48 -17.47
CA ALA A 388 13.90 19.72 -17.94
C ALA A 388 14.19 19.06 -19.31
N CYS A 389 13.71 17.82 -19.52
CA CYS A 389 13.87 17.11 -20.79
C CYS A 389 13.11 17.78 -21.95
N LYS A 390 11.90 18.30 -21.70
CA LYS A 390 11.10 19.06 -22.67
C LYS A 390 11.80 20.37 -23.03
N GLU A 391 12.14 21.19 -22.05
CA GLU A 391 12.69 22.53 -22.30
C GLU A 391 14.11 22.52 -22.88
N ILE A 392 14.93 21.48 -22.63
CA ILE A 392 16.27 21.38 -23.22
C ILE A 392 16.25 20.92 -24.69
N CYS A 393 15.12 20.39 -25.17
CA CYS A 393 15.05 19.74 -26.47
C CYS A 393 15.17 20.77 -27.61
N PRO A 394 16.23 20.75 -28.43
CA PRO A 394 16.46 21.77 -29.45
C PRO A 394 15.52 21.68 -30.67
N LYS A 395 14.71 20.61 -30.73
CA LYS A 395 13.78 20.33 -31.84
C LYS A 395 12.32 20.32 -31.40
N ASP A 396 12.04 20.68 -30.14
CA ASP A 396 10.69 20.61 -29.56
C ASP A 396 10.03 19.24 -29.83
N ALA A 397 10.84 18.19 -29.71
CA ALA A 397 10.45 16.80 -29.98
C ALA A 397 9.84 16.11 -28.75
N ILE A 398 9.71 16.81 -27.62
CA ILE A 398 9.20 16.24 -26.36
C ILE A 398 8.04 17.13 -25.90
N SER A 399 6.83 16.57 -25.82
CA SER A 399 5.67 17.17 -25.16
C SER A 399 5.60 16.72 -23.69
N MET A 400 4.84 17.44 -22.86
CA MET A 400 4.49 16.99 -21.51
C MET A 400 2.99 16.71 -21.46
N GLU A 401 2.62 15.44 -21.34
CA GLU A 401 1.24 14.94 -21.42
C GLU A 401 0.79 14.39 -20.06
N THR A 402 -0.49 14.53 -19.74
CA THR A 402 -1.06 13.98 -18.51
C THR A 402 -1.42 12.52 -18.68
N ASP A 403 -1.04 11.69 -17.72
CA ASP A 403 -1.51 10.31 -17.62
C ASP A 403 -2.94 10.23 -17.05
N GLU A 404 -3.43 9.00 -16.89
CA GLU A 404 -4.72 8.67 -16.27
C GLU A 404 -4.86 9.22 -14.85
N GLU A 405 -3.77 9.35 -14.10
CA GLU A 405 -3.71 9.90 -12.75
C GLU A 405 -3.63 11.44 -12.71
N GLY A 406 -3.41 12.09 -13.86
CA GLY A 406 -3.32 13.53 -14.01
C GLY A 406 -1.92 14.12 -13.80
N PHE A 407 -0.88 13.29 -13.77
CA PHE A 407 0.51 13.72 -13.68
C PHE A 407 1.12 13.91 -15.05
N TYR A 408 1.96 14.95 -15.20
CA TYR A 408 2.67 15.21 -16.45
C TYR A 408 3.89 14.28 -16.62
N TYR A 409 3.98 13.64 -17.78
CA TYR A 409 5.10 12.82 -18.26
C TYR A 409 5.56 13.28 -19.65
N PRO A 410 6.86 13.12 -19.97
CA PRO A 410 7.34 13.37 -21.32
C PRO A 410 6.76 12.35 -22.31
N SER A 411 6.45 12.82 -23.51
CA SER A 411 6.04 12.04 -24.69
C SER A 411 6.87 12.51 -25.89
N VAL A 412 7.39 11.59 -26.70
CA VAL A 412 8.39 11.91 -27.74
C VAL A 412 7.82 11.79 -29.13
N ASP A 413 7.95 12.87 -29.89
CA ASP A 413 7.82 12.85 -31.33
C ASP A 413 9.13 12.31 -31.95
N HIS A 414 9.12 11.04 -32.32
CA HIS A 414 10.28 10.36 -32.91
C HIS A 414 10.67 10.90 -34.28
N GLU A 415 9.78 11.58 -35.01
CA GLU A 415 10.11 12.19 -36.31
C GLU A 415 10.93 13.48 -36.13
N LYS A 416 10.66 14.24 -35.05
CA LYS A 416 11.44 15.45 -34.70
C LYS A 416 12.72 15.12 -33.93
N CYS A 417 12.77 13.99 -33.25
CA CYS A 417 13.89 13.64 -32.38
C CYS A 417 15.17 13.33 -33.17
N ILE A 418 16.18 14.18 -33.01
CA ILE A 418 17.51 14.00 -33.63
C ILE A 418 18.49 13.17 -32.78
N SER A 419 18.00 12.48 -31.73
CA SER A 419 18.81 11.63 -30.84
C SER A 419 20.06 12.32 -30.25
N CYS A 420 19.98 13.61 -29.91
CA CYS A 420 21.12 14.39 -29.41
C CYS A 420 21.56 14.04 -27.97
N GLY A 421 20.76 13.27 -27.22
CA GLY A 421 21.04 12.85 -25.84
C GLY A 421 20.94 13.96 -24.78
N LEU A 422 20.47 15.17 -25.13
CA LEU A 422 20.36 16.27 -24.16
C LEU A 422 19.34 15.99 -23.05
N CYS A 423 18.20 15.36 -23.37
CA CYS A 423 17.18 15.00 -22.39
C CYS A 423 17.71 14.04 -21.31
N GLN A 424 18.56 13.08 -21.69
CA GLN A 424 19.25 12.17 -20.77
C GLN A 424 20.20 12.94 -19.84
N LYS A 425 21.00 13.85 -20.40
CA LYS A 425 22.00 14.65 -19.65
C LYS A 425 21.37 15.59 -18.61
N VAL A 426 20.16 16.07 -18.85
CA VAL A 426 19.45 16.94 -17.89
C VAL A 426 18.46 16.20 -16.99
N CYS A 427 18.32 14.88 -17.16
CA CYS A 427 17.41 14.09 -16.34
C CYS A 427 17.99 13.90 -14.94
N ILE A 428 17.39 14.52 -13.93
CA ILE A 428 17.87 14.49 -12.54
C ILE A 428 17.82 13.10 -11.86
N ARG A 429 17.26 12.07 -12.51
CA ARG A 429 17.42 10.67 -12.08
C ARG A 429 18.70 10.02 -12.61
N LEU A 430 19.18 10.47 -13.76
CA LEU A 430 20.38 9.94 -14.40
C LEU A 430 21.61 10.81 -14.14
N ALA A 431 21.40 12.11 -13.93
CA ALA A 431 22.44 13.10 -13.89
C ALA A 431 23.14 13.14 -12.52
N GLU A 432 24.41 12.73 -12.46
CA GLU A 432 25.32 12.93 -11.32
C GLU A 432 25.77 14.40 -11.11
N HIS A 433 25.06 15.38 -11.68
CA HIS A 433 25.72 16.55 -12.28
C HIS A 433 26.12 17.72 -11.35
N PHE A 434 26.05 17.59 -10.03
CA PHE A 434 26.48 18.68 -9.14
C PHE A 434 27.22 18.16 -7.92
N PRO A 435 28.57 18.03 -8.00
CA PRO A 435 29.39 18.02 -6.80
C PRO A 435 29.27 19.39 -6.14
N GLN A 436 28.39 19.50 -5.16
CA GLN A 436 28.51 20.55 -4.15
C GLN A 436 29.33 19.99 -3.00
N GLU A 437 30.17 20.83 -2.39
CA GLU A 437 30.71 20.51 -1.06
C GLU A 437 29.52 20.22 -0.16
N ILE A 438 29.49 19.01 0.43
CA ILE A 438 28.52 18.66 1.46
C ILE A 438 28.93 19.42 2.71
N LEU A 439 28.58 20.70 2.76
CA LEU A 439 28.64 21.48 3.98
C LEU A 439 27.47 21.03 4.84
N GLN A 440 27.73 20.77 6.13
CA GLN A 440 26.61 20.66 7.07
C GLN A 440 25.88 22.00 7.08
N PRO A 441 24.58 22.03 6.76
CA PRO A 441 23.90 23.31 6.64
C PRO A 441 23.83 24.00 7.99
N LYS A 442 23.99 25.32 7.99
CA LYS A 442 23.67 26.12 9.17
C LYS A 442 22.14 26.16 9.29
N VAL A 443 21.63 25.78 10.46
CA VAL A 443 20.19 25.62 10.68
C VAL A 443 19.68 26.60 11.74
N TYR A 444 18.55 27.24 11.45
CA TYR A 444 17.88 28.16 12.36
C TYR A 444 16.38 27.88 12.45
N GLY A 445 15.81 28.05 13.64
CA GLY A 445 14.39 28.34 13.82
C GLY A 445 14.17 29.85 13.70
N ALA A 446 13.18 30.25 12.92
CA ALA A 446 12.92 31.65 12.59
C ALA A 446 11.42 31.98 12.60
N VAL A 447 11.10 33.12 13.21
CA VAL A 447 9.77 33.70 13.27
C VAL A 447 9.84 35.15 12.81
N ASN A 448 9.09 35.51 11.77
CA ASN A 448 9.06 36.89 11.28
C ASN A 448 8.43 37.81 12.33
N LYS A 449 9.08 38.94 12.60
CA LYS A 449 8.61 39.99 13.52
C LYS A 449 7.38 40.72 12.97
N ASP A 450 7.23 40.78 11.65
CA ASP A 450 6.00 41.23 11.00
C ASP A 450 4.92 40.15 11.08
N MET A 451 3.94 40.40 11.95
CA MET A 451 2.79 39.53 12.17
C MET A 451 1.96 39.33 10.89
N SER A 452 1.83 40.35 10.03
CA SER A 452 1.01 40.25 8.81
C SER A 452 1.65 39.30 7.81
N ALA A 453 2.94 39.51 7.51
CA ALA A 453 3.72 38.62 6.65
C ALA A 453 3.72 37.17 7.16
N ARG A 454 3.74 37.00 8.48
CA ARG A 454 3.69 35.69 9.13
C ARG A 454 2.32 35.02 8.98
N ILE A 455 1.21 35.71 9.30
CA ILE A 455 -0.15 35.15 9.24
C ILE A 455 -0.55 34.77 7.81
N GLU A 456 -0.17 35.59 6.83
CA GLU A 456 -0.46 35.36 5.40
C GLU A 456 0.44 34.26 4.78
N SER A 457 1.44 33.78 5.51
CA SER A 457 2.32 32.68 5.09
C SER A 457 1.92 31.35 5.71
N SER A 458 2.22 30.23 5.06
CA SER A 458 1.95 28.89 5.62
C SER A 458 2.76 28.59 6.89
N SER A 459 3.88 29.28 7.12
CA SER A 459 4.86 29.00 8.16
C SER A 459 5.37 30.29 8.84
N GLY A 460 6.65 30.40 9.22
CA GLY A 460 7.26 31.55 9.88
C GLY A 460 7.43 32.82 9.05
N GLY A 461 7.05 32.83 7.76
CA GLY A 461 7.06 34.04 6.93
C GLY A 461 8.42 34.41 6.32
N VAL A 462 9.24 33.43 5.93
CA VAL A 462 10.57 33.66 5.34
C VAL A 462 10.51 34.07 3.86
N PHE A 463 9.70 33.39 3.05
CA PHE A 463 9.60 33.66 1.61
C PHE A 463 9.27 35.12 1.25
N PRO A 464 8.30 35.80 1.92
CA PRO A 464 8.02 37.20 1.61
C PRO A 464 9.23 38.12 1.78
N GLU A 465 10.09 37.90 2.79
CA GLU A 465 11.30 38.71 2.98
C GLU A 465 12.35 38.43 1.91
N LEU A 466 12.51 37.16 1.51
CA LEU A 466 13.39 36.80 0.38
C LEU A 466 12.92 37.47 -0.92
N ALA A 467 11.62 37.46 -1.17
CA ALA A 467 11.04 38.11 -2.36
C ALA A 467 11.26 39.63 -2.33
N ARG A 468 11.05 40.28 -1.18
CA ARG A 468 11.31 41.72 -1.01
C ARG A 468 12.76 42.07 -1.26
N TYR A 469 13.70 41.34 -0.65
CA TYR A 469 15.12 41.56 -0.86
C TYR A 469 15.50 41.49 -2.35
N ILE A 470 15.00 40.50 -3.08
CA ILE A 470 15.35 40.30 -4.49
C ILE A 470 14.75 41.39 -5.37
N ILE A 471 13.48 41.75 -5.17
CA ILE A 471 12.79 42.73 -6.01
C ILE A 471 13.23 44.16 -5.67
N GLU A 472 13.28 44.52 -4.40
CA GLU A 472 13.52 45.91 -3.97
C GLU A 472 15.01 46.25 -3.91
N GLU A 473 15.84 45.37 -3.37
CA GLU A 473 17.27 45.66 -3.17
C GLU A 473 18.15 45.19 -4.34
N LYS A 474 17.81 44.05 -4.95
CA LYS A 474 18.57 43.51 -6.09
C LYS A 474 17.96 43.89 -7.45
N SER A 475 16.80 44.56 -7.46
CA SER A 475 16.05 44.89 -8.69
C SER A 475 15.86 43.67 -9.60
N GLY A 476 15.60 42.51 -9.00
CA GLY A 476 15.55 41.22 -9.66
C GLY A 476 14.15 40.63 -9.78
N TYR A 477 14.10 39.35 -10.12
CA TYR A 477 12.89 38.60 -10.41
C TYR A 477 12.72 37.44 -9.43
N VAL A 478 11.48 37.17 -9.03
CA VAL A 478 11.14 36.04 -8.15
C VAL A 478 10.28 35.06 -8.94
N VAL A 479 10.62 33.78 -8.84
CA VAL A 479 9.84 32.69 -9.44
C VAL A 479 9.18 31.88 -8.35
N GLY A 480 7.89 31.62 -8.50
CA GLY A 480 7.10 30.82 -7.58
C GLY A 480 5.85 30.25 -8.25
N VAL A 481 4.93 29.75 -7.45
CA VAL A 481 3.71 29.08 -7.94
C VAL A 481 2.47 29.88 -7.54
N ARG A 482 1.62 30.23 -8.51
CA ARG A 482 0.33 30.91 -8.30
C ARG A 482 -0.84 30.06 -8.82
N TRP A 483 -2.06 30.45 -8.46
CA TRP A 483 -3.26 29.99 -9.16
C TRP A 483 -3.40 30.76 -10.48
N ASP A 484 -3.83 30.09 -11.54
CA ASP A 484 -4.31 30.74 -12.76
C ASP A 484 -5.83 30.96 -12.74
N GLU A 485 -6.37 31.54 -13.81
CA GLU A 485 -7.81 31.82 -13.96
C GLU A 485 -8.69 30.56 -13.90
N GLN A 486 -8.11 29.38 -14.12
CA GLN A 486 -8.80 28.11 -14.03
C GLN A 486 -8.52 27.40 -12.70
N MET A 487 -7.87 28.02 -11.71
CA MET A 487 -7.45 27.37 -10.46
C MET A 487 -6.48 26.20 -10.65
N ARG A 488 -5.62 26.26 -11.67
CA ARG A 488 -4.44 25.39 -11.81
C ARG A 488 -3.26 26.03 -11.10
N ALA A 489 -2.42 25.23 -10.46
CA ALA A 489 -1.16 25.70 -9.88
C ALA A 489 -0.11 25.79 -11.00
N VAL A 490 0.35 26.99 -11.32
CA VAL A 490 1.30 27.27 -12.41
C VAL A 490 2.53 28.00 -11.88
N ALA A 491 3.71 27.66 -12.38
CA ALA A 491 4.92 28.42 -12.11
C ALA A 491 4.93 29.72 -12.93
N ASP A 492 5.32 30.83 -12.30
CA ASP A 492 5.40 32.13 -12.96
C ASP A 492 6.48 33.03 -12.36
N ILE A 493 6.73 34.16 -13.01
CA ILE A 493 7.78 35.13 -12.66
C ILE A 493 7.13 36.45 -12.24
N ALA A 494 7.60 37.01 -11.13
CA ALA A 494 7.22 38.33 -10.62
C ALA A 494 8.42 39.28 -10.63
N HIS A 495 8.18 40.55 -10.93
CA HIS A 495 9.16 41.65 -10.82
C HIS A 495 8.69 42.73 -9.84
N THR A 496 7.48 42.58 -9.29
CA THR A 496 6.94 43.47 -8.26
C THR A 496 6.52 42.65 -7.04
N ILE A 497 6.48 43.30 -5.87
CA ILE A 497 6.07 42.63 -4.63
C ILE A 497 4.63 42.17 -4.75
N GLU A 498 3.75 43.00 -5.30
CA GLU A 498 2.34 42.71 -5.51
C GLU A 498 2.14 41.40 -6.29
N GLU A 499 2.88 41.21 -7.39
CA GLU A 499 2.88 39.96 -8.15
C GLU A 499 3.44 38.78 -7.33
N ALA A 500 4.56 38.97 -6.63
CA ALA A 500 5.20 37.93 -5.84
C ALA A 500 4.33 37.45 -4.67
N MET A 501 3.35 38.25 -4.22
CA MET A 501 2.41 37.85 -3.17
C MET A 501 1.53 36.68 -3.61
N ALA A 502 1.25 36.52 -4.91
CA ALA A 502 0.50 35.37 -5.44
C ALA A 502 1.24 34.03 -5.22
N PHE A 503 2.56 34.08 -5.01
CA PHE A 503 3.38 32.89 -4.75
C PHE A 503 3.33 32.42 -3.30
N ARG A 504 2.78 33.23 -2.39
CA ARG A 504 2.66 32.87 -0.97
C ARG A 504 1.72 31.70 -0.74
N GLY A 505 1.99 30.96 0.33
CA GLY A 505 1.21 29.80 0.74
C GLY A 505 1.48 28.56 -0.11
N SER A 506 1.42 27.39 0.52
CA SER A 506 1.58 26.09 -0.16
C SER A 506 0.30 25.66 -0.88
N LYS A 507 0.42 25.17 -2.12
CA LYS A 507 -0.70 24.82 -3.00
C LYS A 507 -1.11 23.34 -2.93
N TYR A 508 -0.29 22.47 -2.33
CA TYR A 508 -0.57 21.04 -2.12
C TYR A 508 -1.11 20.31 -3.35
N VAL A 509 -0.48 20.57 -4.50
CA VAL A 509 -0.71 19.94 -5.79
C VAL A 509 0.55 20.12 -6.65
N LYS A 510 0.85 19.19 -7.56
CA LYS A 510 1.96 19.39 -8.50
C LYS A 510 1.67 20.57 -9.43
N SER A 511 2.59 21.55 -9.48
CA SER A 511 2.51 22.68 -10.38
C SER A 511 2.87 22.32 -11.82
N GLU A 512 2.26 23.03 -12.77
CA GLU A 512 2.65 23.04 -14.17
C GLU A 512 3.85 23.99 -14.37
N LEU A 513 4.89 23.50 -15.05
CA LEU A 513 6.18 24.18 -15.22
C LEU A 513 6.43 24.62 -16.67
N LYS A 514 5.35 24.76 -17.44
CA LYS A 514 5.43 25.03 -18.88
C LYS A 514 6.19 26.33 -19.15
N ASP A 515 7.22 26.24 -19.98
CA ASP A 515 8.01 27.36 -20.53
C ASP A 515 8.78 28.18 -19.46
N ILE A 516 8.81 27.73 -18.20
CA ILE A 516 9.43 28.50 -17.11
C ILE A 516 10.97 28.45 -17.17
N TRP A 517 11.56 27.31 -17.55
CA TRP A 517 13.02 27.19 -17.60
C TRP A 517 13.68 28.09 -18.64
N PRO A 518 13.19 28.17 -19.90
CA PRO A 518 13.71 29.10 -20.90
C PRO A 518 13.58 30.57 -20.47
N ARG A 519 12.46 30.96 -19.85
CA ARG A 519 12.23 32.32 -19.35
C ARG A 519 13.23 32.71 -18.26
N ILE A 520 13.52 31.80 -17.32
CA ILE A 520 14.54 32.02 -16.28
C ILE A 520 15.92 32.16 -16.91
N LYS A 521 16.27 31.27 -17.84
CA LYS A 521 17.58 31.30 -18.49
C LYS A 521 17.80 32.61 -19.27
N ASP A 522 16.79 33.11 -19.96
CA ASP A 522 16.85 34.40 -20.65
C ASP A 522 17.16 35.57 -19.69
N LEU A 523 16.47 35.65 -18.55
CA LEU A 523 16.75 36.65 -17.51
C LEU A 523 18.19 36.55 -17.01
N LEU A 524 18.63 35.32 -16.70
CA LEU A 524 19.97 35.08 -16.19
C LEU A 524 21.05 35.44 -17.21
N ASP A 525 20.84 35.15 -18.49
CA ASP A 525 21.78 35.49 -19.57
C ASP A 525 21.82 37.00 -19.85
N ARG A 526 20.75 37.74 -19.52
CA ARG A 526 20.73 39.21 -19.51
C ARG A 526 21.42 39.84 -18.30
N GLY A 527 21.88 39.02 -17.34
CA GLY A 527 22.53 39.47 -16.12
C GLY A 527 21.56 39.85 -14.98
N GLU A 528 20.27 39.58 -15.14
CA GLU A 528 19.26 39.88 -14.13
C GLU A 528 19.40 38.94 -12.92
N THR A 529 19.14 39.45 -11.72
CA THR A 529 19.10 38.59 -10.52
C THR A 529 17.78 37.82 -10.46
N VAL A 530 17.83 36.51 -10.23
CA VAL A 530 16.63 35.66 -10.12
C VAL A 530 16.65 34.85 -8.84
N LEU A 531 15.54 34.84 -8.11
CA LEU A 531 15.27 33.89 -7.03
C LEU A 531 14.24 32.84 -7.49
N TYR A 532 14.63 31.57 -7.54
CA TYR A 532 13.71 30.46 -7.77
C TYR A 532 13.26 29.85 -6.44
N SER A 533 11.95 29.81 -6.17
CA SER A 533 11.37 29.13 -5.01
C SER A 533 10.48 27.96 -5.44
N GLY A 534 10.80 26.73 -5.01
CA GLY A 534 10.09 25.55 -5.48
C GLY A 534 10.42 24.26 -4.75
N LEU A 535 9.96 23.14 -5.30
CA LEU A 535 10.25 21.82 -4.75
C LEU A 535 11.74 21.48 -4.92
N PRO A 536 12.34 20.68 -4.02
CA PRO A 536 13.74 20.27 -4.16
C PRO A 536 14.06 19.60 -5.50
N CYS A 537 13.17 18.73 -6.00
CA CYS A 537 13.34 18.09 -7.31
C CYS A 537 13.24 19.10 -8.48
N GLU A 538 12.46 20.17 -8.34
CA GLU A 538 12.37 21.24 -9.36
C GLU A 538 13.61 22.13 -9.33
N CYS A 539 14.13 22.43 -8.13
CA CYS A 539 15.39 23.16 -7.94
C CYS A 539 16.58 22.42 -8.55
N ALA A 540 16.64 21.10 -8.39
CA ALA A 540 17.63 20.26 -9.04
C ALA A 540 17.46 20.26 -10.57
N ALA A 541 16.21 20.21 -11.06
CA ALA A 541 15.91 20.22 -12.49
C ALA A 541 16.29 21.53 -13.18
N LEU A 542 16.03 22.68 -12.55
CA LEU A 542 16.45 23.99 -13.05
C LEU A 542 17.98 24.04 -13.22
N GLN A 543 18.73 23.67 -12.19
CA GLN A 543 20.19 23.67 -12.26
C GLN A 543 20.69 22.71 -13.34
N SER A 544 20.10 21.51 -13.44
CA SER A 544 20.44 20.54 -14.47
C SER A 544 20.16 21.05 -15.89
N TYR A 545 19.04 21.77 -16.08
CA TYR A 545 18.67 22.40 -17.34
C TYR A 545 19.64 23.52 -17.74
N LEU A 546 20.08 24.35 -16.79
CA LEU A 546 20.98 25.48 -17.03
C LEU A 546 22.38 25.03 -17.45
N ARG A 547 22.83 23.84 -17.03
CA ARG A 547 24.10 23.18 -17.40
C ARG A 547 25.39 23.96 -17.09
N LYS A 548 25.28 25.09 -16.40
CA LYS A 548 26.39 25.89 -15.85
C LYS A 548 25.90 26.62 -14.60
N PRO A 549 26.80 26.95 -13.65
CA PRO A 549 26.45 27.84 -12.56
C PRO A 549 26.17 29.25 -13.08
N TYR A 550 25.28 29.96 -12.38
CA TYR A 550 24.94 31.37 -12.59
C TYR A 550 25.11 32.10 -11.27
N GLU A 551 25.97 33.12 -11.20
CA GLU A 551 26.19 33.90 -9.97
C GLU A 551 24.94 34.67 -9.56
N ASN A 552 24.17 35.16 -10.54
CA ASN A 552 22.91 35.89 -10.39
C ASN A 552 21.66 35.01 -10.18
N LEU A 553 21.82 33.70 -9.98
CA LEU A 553 20.73 32.80 -9.61
C LEU A 553 20.80 32.46 -8.12
N TYR A 554 19.69 32.62 -7.42
CA TYR A 554 19.44 32.12 -6.08
C TYR A 554 18.35 31.04 -6.10
N VAL A 555 18.55 29.96 -5.36
CA VAL A 555 17.64 28.80 -5.32
C VAL A 555 17.17 28.54 -3.89
N CYS A 556 15.88 28.77 -3.63
CA CYS A 556 15.22 28.53 -2.36
C CYS A 556 14.31 27.28 -2.44
N GLU A 557 14.71 26.20 -1.80
CA GLU A 557 13.86 25.02 -1.67
C GLU A 557 12.81 25.20 -0.59
N ILE A 558 11.67 24.51 -0.75
CA ILE A 558 10.76 24.25 0.35
C ILE A 558 10.92 22.83 0.90
N LEU A 559 10.67 22.63 2.20
CA LEU A 559 10.43 21.28 2.73
C LEU A 559 9.20 20.70 2.04
N CYS A 560 9.39 19.55 1.40
CA CYS A 560 8.37 18.86 0.63
C CYS A 560 8.05 17.51 1.27
N HIS A 561 6.76 17.19 1.32
CA HIS A 561 6.28 15.86 1.70
C HIS A 561 6.07 15.01 0.44
N ALA A 562 5.10 15.38 -0.39
CA ALA A 562 4.78 14.75 -1.66
C ALA A 562 4.14 15.75 -2.62
N ALA A 563 4.04 15.38 -3.91
CA ALA A 563 3.34 16.14 -4.94
C ALA A 563 1.99 15.46 -5.28
N PRO A 564 0.84 16.03 -4.86
CA PRO A 564 -0.47 15.45 -5.14
C PRO A 564 -0.94 15.60 -6.59
N SER A 565 -1.85 14.70 -7.01
CA SER A 565 -2.46 14.68 -8.34
C SER A 565 -3.25 15.97 -8.67
N PRO A 566 -2.89 16.67 -9.77
CA PRO A 566 -3.69 17.76 -10.32
C PRO A 566 -5.11 17.36 -10.71
N LYS A 567 -5.33 16.14 -11.22
CA LYS A 567 -6.65 15.64 -11.62
C LYS A 567 -7.57 15.41 -10.41
N ILE A 568 -7.04 14.86 -9.31
CA ILE A 568 -7.81 14.69 -8.08
C ILE A 568 -8.19 16.06 -7.49
N LEU A 569 -7.27 17.04 -7.49
CA LEU A 569 -7.60 18.40 -7.06
C LEU A 569 -8.69 19.00 -7.94
N ARG A 570 -8.55 18.91 -9.27
CA ARG A 570 -9.55 19.41 -10.22
C ARG A 570 -10.94 18.87 -9.90
N LYS A 571 -11.09 17.54 -9.83
CA LYS A 571 -12.36 16.91 -9.48
C LYS A 571 -12.90 17.41 -8.13
N TYR A 572 -12.04 17.61 -7.14
CA TYR A 572 -12.45 18.09 -5.82
C TYR A 572 -12.93 19.55 -5.86
N LEU A 573 -12.26 20.41 -6.61
CA LEU A 573 -12.70 21.80 -6.85
C LEU A 573 -14.01 21.84 -7.61
N ASP A 574 -14.17 21.03 -8.67
CA ASP A 574 -15.41 20.92 -9.43
C ASP A 574 -16.58 20.46 -8.55
N TYR A 575 -16.34 19.52 -7.61
CA TYR A 575 -17.32 19.14 -6.61
C TYR A 575 -17.75 20.33 -5.73
N LEU A 576 -16.81 21.15 -5.28
CA LEU A 576 -17.09 22.32 -4.47
C LEU A 576 -17.86 23.38 -5.27
N GLU A 577 -17.42 23.71 -6.49
CA GLU A 577 -18.15 24.65 -7.36
C GLU A 577 -19.59 24.20 -7.62
N ASN A 578 -19.78 22.89 -7.87
CA ASN A 578 -21.11 22.32 -8.04
C ASN A 578 -21.96 22.36 -6.77
N LYS A 579 -21.35 22.23 -5.59
CA LYS A 579 -22.03 22.30 -4.30
C LYS A 579 -22.44 23.72 -3.94
N PHE A 580 -21.57 24.69 -4.18
CA PHE A 580 -21.77 26.11 -3.85
C PHE A 580 -22.41 26.91 -4.99
N LYS A 581 -22.57 26.30 -6.18
CA LYS A 581 -23.15 26.93 -7.38
C LYS A 581 -22.46 28.24 -7.76
N SER A 582 -21.14 28.27 -7.60
CA SER A 582 -20.29 29.44 -7.88
C SER A 582 -18.88 28.97 -8.16
N ARG A 583 -18.14 29.75 -8.96
CA ARG A 583 -16.73 29.47 -9.26
C ARG A 583 -15.85 29.79 -8.06
N ILE A 584 -14.76 29.05 -7.94
CA ILE A 584 -13.73 29.28 -6.93
C ILE A 584 -12.76 30.34 -7.45
N VAL A 585 -12.43 31.32 -6.59
CA VAL A 585 -11.45 32.38 -6.90
C VAL A 585 -10.16 32.26 -6.11
N ASP A 586 -10.17 31.52 -5.00
CA ASP A 586 -9.00 31.35 -4.13
C ASP A 586 -9.12 30.10 -3.27
N VAL A 587 -7.98 29.43 -3.05
CA VAL A 587 -7.83 28.27 -2.16
C VAL A 587 -6.58 28.43 -1.31
N THR A 588 -6.78 28.48 0.00
CA THR A 588 -5.72 28.51 1.01
C THR A 588 -5.79 27.25 1.87
N PHE A 589 -4.79 26.38 1.77
CA PHE A 589 -4.78 25.08 2.48
C PHE A 589 -4.41 25.17 3.97
N ARG A 590 -3.70 26.22 4.35
CA ARG A 590 -3.11 26.40 5.68
C ARG A 590 -3.38 27.82 6.21
N ASP A 591 -4.65 28.19 6.26
CA ASP A 591 -5.05 29.42 6.95
C ASP A 591 -4.91 29.20 8.46
N LYS A 592 -4.27 30.15 9.13
CA LYS A 592 -4.01 30.13 10.57
C LYS A 592 -4.50 31.39 11.26
N SER A 593 -5.24 32.24 10.56
CA SER A 593 -5.66 33.57 11.03
C SER A 593 -6.65 33.48 12.20
N GLU A 594 -7.56 32.51 12.16
CA GLU A 594 -8.61 32.35 13.17
C GLU A 594 -8.26 31.32 14.26
N THR A 595 -7.69 30.19 13.85
CA THR A 595 -7.62 29.02 14.74
C THR A 595 -6.21 28.59 15.10
N GLY A 596 -5.15 29.12 14.49
CA GLY A 596 -3.76 28.75 14.77
C GLY A 596 -3.09 27.89 13.70
N TRP A 597 -1.77 27.73 13.79
CA TRP A 597 -0.89 27.14 12.77
C TRP A 597 -0.78 25.63 12.83
N LEU A 598 -0.86 25.03 14.02
CA LEU A 598 -0.74 23.60 14.21
C LEU A 598 -1.72 22.82 13.31
N ILE A 599 -1.30 21.66 12.82
CA ILE A 599 -2.04 20.90 11.79
C ILE A 599 -3.48 20.53 12.21
N HIS A 600 -3.73 20.33 13.51
CA HIS A 600 -5.05 20.02 14.03
C HIS A 600 -5.94 21.27 14.25
N ARG A 601 -5.40 22.48 14.03
CA ARG A 601 -6.09 23.76 14.21
C ARG A 601 -6.28 24.51 12.89
N THR A 602 -5.27 24.54 12.04
CA THR A 602 -5.27 25.25 10.75
C THR A 602 -6.45 24.87 9.87
N GLN A 603 -6.92 25.83 9.07
CA GLN A 603 -8.10 25.70 8.22
C GLN A 603 -7.71 25.64 6.73
N LEU A 604 -8.44 24.83 5.98
CA LEU A 604 -8.57 24.98 4.54
C LEU A 604 -9.70 25.98 4.29
N VAL A 605 -9.40 27.01 3.50
CA VAL A 605 -10.29 28.11 3.14
C VAL A 605 -10.46 28.15 1.63
N VAL A 606 -11.70 28.15 1.16
CA VAL A 606 -12.05 28.31 -0.26
C VAL A 606 -12.98 29.50 -0.40
N LYS A 607 -12.64 30.44 -1.29
CA LYS A 607 -13.45 31.63 -1.59
C LYS A 607 -14.12 31.47 -2.96
N PHE A 608 -15.37 31.90 -3.05
CA PHE A 608 -16.18 31.81 -4.26
C PHE A 608 -16.53 33.19 -4.81
N GLU A 609 -16.77 33.30 -6.12
CA GLU A 609 -17.13 34.56 -6.80
C GLU A 609 -18.38 35.21 -6.21
N ASN A 610 -19.32 34.41 -5.71
CA ASN A 610 -20.55 34.89 -5.08
C ASN A 610 -20.36 35.44 -3.65
N GLY A 611 -19.12 35.54 -3.16
CA GLY A 611 -18.77 36.02 -1.83
C GLY A 611 -18.88 34.98 -0.72
N GLN A 612 -19.30 33.74 -1.02
CA GLN A 612 -19.28 32.66 -0.03
C GLN A 612 -17.85 32.23 0.30
N VAL A 613 -17.66 31.75 1.54
CA VAL A 613 -16.38 31.22 2.02
C VAL A 613 -16.61 29.90 2.73
N LEU A 614 -15.93 28.84 2.28
CA LEU A 614 -15.84 27.57 2.98
C LEU A 614 -14.63 27.61 3.91
N ARG A 615 -14.84 27.45 5.22
CA ARG A 615 -13.78 27.20 6.21
C ARG A 615 -13.98 25.83 6.82
N VAL A 616 -12.96 24.97 6.71
CA VAL A 616 -12.96 23.66 7.34
C VAL A 616 -11.61 23.37 7.96
N ASN A 617 -11.58 22.62 9.05
CA ASN A 617 -10.32 22.14 9.61
C ASN A 617 -9.55 21.36 8.53
N ALA A 618 -8.31 21.77 8.24
CA ALA A 618 -7.53 21.21 7.14
C ALA A 618 -7.35 19.71 7.31
N ARG A 619 -6.97 19.26 8.52
CA ARG A 619 -6.74 17.83 8.82
C ARG A 619 -8.00 16.96 8.66
N LYS A 620 -9.21 17.52 8.83
CA LYS A 620 -10.48 16.78 8.61
C LYS A 620 -10.99 16.85 7.17
N ASN A 621 -10.46 17.75 6.34
CA ASN A 621 -10.88 17.88 4.94
C ASN A 621 -10.49 16.63 4.13
N ASN A 622 -11.40 16.10 3.31
CA ASN A 622 -11.16 14.84 2.58
C ASN A 622 -9.97 14.89 1.62
N TYR A 623 -9.82 15.98 0.84
CA TYR A 623 -8.67 16.12 -0.08
C TYR A 623 -7.37 16.28 0.69
N PHE A 624 -7.34 17.20 1.65
CA PHE A 624 -6.12 17.47 2.39
C PHE A 624 -5.71 16.29 3.27
N ARG A 625 -6.68 15.55 3.83
CA ARG A 625 -6.41 14.32 4.58
C ARG A 625 -5.86 13.20 3.69
N ALA A 626 -6.38 13.05 2.47
CA ALA A 626 -5.83 12.11 1.50
C ALA A 626 -4.37 12.45 1.13
N PHE A 627 -4.03 13.74 1.01
CA PHE A 627 -2.62 14.17 0.89
C PHE A 627 -1.79 13.84 2.14
N LEU A 628 -2.28 14.15 3.34
CA LEU A 628 -1.56 13.88 4.59
C LEU A 628 -1.31 12.38 4.85
N ASN A 629 -2.11 11.52 4.23
CA ASN A 629 -1.97 10.06 4.29
C ASN A 629 -1.31 9.48 3.02
N ASP A 630 -0.73 10.31 2.14
CA ASP A 630 0.01 9.91 0.93
C ASP A 630 -0.80 9.24 -0.20
N TYR A 631 -2.12 9.12 -0.05
CA TYR A 631 -2.98 8.35 -0.96
C TYR A 631 -3.18 8.95 -2.35
N ILE A 632 -2.76 10.19 -2.58
CA ILE A 632 -2.96 10.91 -3.85
C ILE A 632 -1.66 11.47 -4.42
N SER A 633 -0.53 10.96 -3.94
CA SER A 633 0.81 11.39 -4.30
C SER A 633 1.25 10.84 -5.65
N ARG A 634 2.13 11.58 -6.34
CA ARG A 634 2.88 11.07 -7.49
C ARG A 634 3.77 9.91 -7.05
N GLU A 635 3.80 8.84 -7.82
CA GLU A 635 4.51 7.61 -7.46
C GLU A 635 6.02 7.83 -7.20
N CYS A 636 6.67 8.75 -7.92
CA CYS A 636 8.07 9.08 -7.67
C CYS A 636 8.34 9.68 -6.27
N CYS A 637 7.31 10.19 -5.58
CA CYS A 637 7.44 10.65 -4.20
C CYS A 637 7.70 9.49 -3.23
N ASN A 638 7.37 8.24 -3.61
CA ASN A 638 7.68 7.04 -2.85
C ASN A 638 9.15 6.65 -2.88
N HIS A 639 9.91 7.23 -3.82
CA HIS A 639 11.34 6.96 -4.04
C HIS A 639 12.16 8.27 -4.10
N CYS A 640 11.67 9.35 -3.49
CA CYS A 640 12.29 10.67 -3.61
C CYS A 640 13.59 10.80 -2.81
N GLU A 641 14.70 11.10 -3.49
CA GLU A 641 16.02 11.24 -2.83
C GLU A 641 16.22 12.60 -2.13
N TYR A 642 15.41 13.60 -2.47
CA TYR A 642 15.58 14.98 -2.00
C TYR A 642 14.90 15.30 -0.66
N VAL A 643 14.33 14.30 0.03
CA VAL A 643 13.52 14.54 1.24
C VAL A 643 14.36 15.00 2.43
N TYR A 644 15.59 14.49 2.56
CA TYR A 644 16.43 14.72 3.74
C TYR A 644 17.68 15.56 3.44
N ASP A 645 18.74 14.92 2.95
CA ASP A 645 20.10 15.47 2.89
C ASP A 645 20.64 15.71 1.47
N HIS A 646 20.09 15.07 0.43
CA HIS A 646 20.48 15.32 -0.98
C HIS A 646 19.88 16.60 -1.59
N ARG A 647 19.82 17.68 -0.82
CA ARG A 647 19.29 18.98 -1.25
C ARG A 647 20.26 19.68 -2.20
N LYS A 648 19.71 20.47 -3.13
CA LYS A 648 20.47 21.13 -4.20
C LYS A 648 20.28 22.65 -4.25
N GLY A 649 19.37 23.22 -3.47
CA GLY A 649 19.21 24.67 -3.36
C GLY A 649 20.32 25.35 -2.55
N ASP A 650 20.33 26.68 -2.60
CA ASP A 650 21.22 27.50 -1.77
C ASP A 650 20.72 27.56 -0.32
N LEU A 651 19.39 27.59 -0.16
CA LEU A 651 18.69 27.69 1.11
C LEU A 651 17.41 26.84 1.07
N THR A 652 17.02 26.24 2.20
CA THR A 652 15.72 25.56 2.35
C THR A 652 14.90 26.22 3.46
N ILE A 653 13.61 26.42 3.20
CA ILE A 653 12.62 26.86 4.18
C ILE A 653 11.51 25.84 4.38
N GLY A 654 10.89 25.79 5.55
CA GLY A 654 9.71 24.95 5.77
C GLY A 654 9.16 25.06 7.17
N ASP A 655 8.08 24.33 7.47
CA ASP A 655 7.53 24.27 8.82
C ASP A 655 8.55 23.67 9.81
N PHE A 656 8.79 24.35 10.94
CA PHE A 656 9.55 23.79 12.04
C PHE A 656 8.63 22.97 12.95
N TRP A 657 8.21 21.80 12.49
CA TRP A 657 7.37 20.93 13.32
C TRP A 657 8.10 20.51 14.60
N GLY A 658 7.42 20.61 15.75
CA GLY A 658 7.99 20.31 17.06
C GLY A 658 8.69 21.48 17.75
N ILE A 659 8.69 22.68 17.14
CA ILE A 659 9.30 23.87 17.74
C ILE A 659 8.78 24.19 19.14
N GLN A 660 7.52 23.88 19.45
CA GLN A 660 6.94 24.09 20.77
C GLN A 660 7.62 23.31 21.90
N TYR A 661 8.37 22.25 21.56
CA TYR A 661 9.12 21.44 22.51
C TYR A 661 10.61 21.79 22.53
N LEU A 662 11.16 22.22 21.39
CA LEU A 662 12.59 22.44 21.19
C LEU A 662 12.99 23.90 21.45
N MET A 663 12.13 24.84 21.08
CA MET A 663 12.32 26.29 21.20
C MET A 663 11.00 26.96 21.60
N PRO A 664 10.48 26.67 22.80
CA PRO A 664 9.18 27.18 23.25
C PRO A 664 9.08 28.71 23.24
N GLU A 665 10.21 29.43 23.32
CA GLU A 665 10.28 30.88 23.24
C GLU A 665 9.95 31.45 21.85
N LEU A 666 10.09 30.65 20.79
CA LEU A 666 9.70 31.03 19.42
C LEU A 666 8.29 30.53 19.07
N PHE A 667 7.60 29.86 19.98
CA PHE A 667 6.30 29.25 19.70
C PHE A 667 5.13 30.07 20.28
N ASP A 668 4.23 30.51 19.40
CA ASP A 668 2.98 31.20 19.73
C ASP A 668 1.79 30.71 18.88
N ASP A 669 1.96 29.56 18.21
CA ASP A 669 0.99 28.97 17.28
C ASP A 669 0.59 29.86 16.08
N LYS A 670 1.45 30.82 15.69
CA LYS A 670 1.26 31.65 14.48
C LYS A 670 2.26 31.31 13.36
N GLY A 671 3.00 30.21 13.51
CA GLY A 671 3.85 29.62 12.47
C GLY A 671 5.33 29.90 12.65
N ALA A 672 6.17 28.87 12.60
CA ALA A 672 7.61 29.06 12.70
C ALA A 672 8.30 28.26 11.60
N SER A 673 9.30 28.87 10.99
CA SER A 673 10.05 28.25 9.91
C SER A 673 11.38 27.70 10.39
N CYS A 674 11.77 26.57 9.82
CA CYS A 674 13.17 26.21 9.75
C CYS A 674 13.80 26.90 8.54
N VAL A 675 15.07 27.29 8.68
CA VAL A 675 15.90 27.85 7.61
C VAL A 675 17.24 27.12 7.61
N LEU A 676 17.56 26.49 6.48
CA LEU A 676 18.78 25.69 6.31
C LEU A 676 19.60 26.34 5.19
N MET A 677 20.82 26.78 5.48
CA MET A 677 21.72 27.35 4.47
C MET A 677 22.74 26.31 4.03
N HIS A 678 22.71 25.95 2.75
CA HIS A 678 23.54 24.88 2.18
C HIS A 678 24.88 25.38 1.66
N ASN A 679 24.95 26.65 1.26
CA ASN A 679 26.17 27.22 0.69
C ASN A 679 26.26 28.74 0.96
N LYS A 680 27.31 29.37 0.42
CA LYS A 680 27.59 30.81 0.60
C LYS A 680 26.46 31.72 0.11
N LYS A 681 25.75 31.36 -0.96
CA LYS A 681 24.61 32.14 -1.46
C LYS A 681 23.41 32.06 -0.51
N GLY A 682 23.17 30.89 0.07
CA GLY A 682 22.17 30.72 1.12
C GLY A 682 22.50 31.55 2.36
N GLU A 683 23.77 31.61 2.75
CA GLU A 683 24.23 32.48 3.83
C GLU A 683 24.09 33.96 3.50
N GLU A 684 24.37 34.38 2.26
CA GLU A 684 24.15 35.75 1.78
C GLU A 684 22.68 36.15 1.91
N LEU A 685 21.77 35.32 1.35
CA LEU A 685 20.33 35.55 1.43
C LEU A 685 19.85 35.65 2.87
N TRP A 686 20.24 34.69 3.71
CA TRP A 686 19.81 34.68 5.11
C TRP A 686 20.32 35.91 5.86
N LYS A 687 21.60 36.26 5.67
CA LYS A 687 22.19 37.44 6.32
C LYS A 687 21.44 38.72 5.96
N ALA A 688 21.00 38.87 4.71
CA ALA A 688 20.29 40.04 4.23
C ALA A 688 18.93 40.25 4.92
N ILE A 689 18.24 39.17 5.31
CA ILE A 689 16.88 39.25 5.86
C ILE A 689 16.76 38.88 7.35
N SER A 690 17.82 38.31 7.95
CA SER A 690 17.77 37.72 9.29
C SER A 690 17.38 38.70 10.41
N ASP A 691 17.62 40.00 10.24
CA ASP A 691 17.24 41.04 11.20
C ASP A 691 15.72 41.20 11.35
N LYS A 692 14.95 40.77 10.35
CA LYS A 692 13.47 40.76 10.37
C LYS A 692 12.89 39.62 11.20
N PHE A 693 13.71 38.70 11.71
CA PHE A 693 13.26 37.50 12.41
C PHE A 693 13.73 37.48 13.86
N ASP A 694 12.92 36.86 14.72
CA ASP A 694 13.39 36.29 15.98
C ASP A 694 13.94 34.89 15.67
N VAL A 695 15.22 34.69 16.01
CA VAL A 695 16.00 33.54 15.53
C VAL A 695 16.67 32.78 16.66
N ARG A 696 16.74 31.45 16.50
CA ARG A 696 17.50 30.54 17.35
C ARG A 696 18.24 29.53 16.49
N GLN A 697 19.50 29.28 16.84
CA GLN A 697 20.29 28.25 16.17
C GLN A 697 19.71 26.87 16.47
N SER A 698 19.72 26.00 15.47
CA SER A 698 19.24 24.63 15.55
C SER A 698 20.17 23.66 14.82
N SER A 699 19.69 22.45 14.59
CA SER A 699 20.39 21.38 13.88
C SER A 699 19.46 20.67 12.89
N MET A 700 20.05 19.94 11.94
CA MET A 700 19.31 19.02 11.06
C MET A 700 18.51 17.99 11.86
N GLN A 701 19.08 17.48 12.96
CA GLN A 701 18.41 16.50 13.82
C GLN A 701 17.11 17.05 14.41
N ASP A 702 17.13 18.31 14.88
CA ASP A 702 15.99 18.97 15.48
C ASP A 702 14.87 19.24 14.46
N VAL A 703 15.23 19.80 13.29
CA VAL A 703 14.26 20.10 12.22
C VAL A 703 13.54 18.83 11.75
N PHE A 704 14.29 17.74 11.57
CA PHE A 704 13.77 16.46 11.08
C PHE A 704 13.31 15.51 12.20
N ALA A 705 13.26 15.97 13.45
CA ALA A 705 12.67 15.20 14.55
C ALA A 705 11.15 14.99 14.35
N LYS A 706 10.47 15.93 13.70
CA LYS A 706 9.04 15.87 13.37
C LYS A 706 8.71 16.15 11.90
N ASN A 707 9.67 16.58 11.09
CA ASN A 707 9.53 16.63 9.63
C ASN A 707 9.86 15.27 8.99
N HIS A 708 9.42 15.07 7.74
CA HIS A 708 9.69 13.86 6.98
C HIS A 708 11.18 13.73 6.66
N ARG A 709 11.76 12.56 6.97
CA ARG A 709 13.17 12.21 6.70
C ARG A 709 13.33 11.12 5.65
N CYS A 710 12.23 10.59 5.15
CA CYS A 710 12.19 9.51 4.18
C CYS A 710 11.08 9.79 3.15
N PRO A 711 11.18 9.20 1.95
CA PRO A 711 10.11 9.22 0.95
C PRO A 711 8.74 8.88 1.54
N SER A 712 7.68 9.39 0.91
CA SER A 712 6.31 9.06 1.28
C SER A 712 6.09 7.54 1.18
N PRO A 713 5.48 6.89 2.17
CA PRO A 713 5.18 5.46 2.07
C PRO A 713 4.17 5.19 0.94
N TYR A 714 4.36 4.09 0.23
CA TYR A 714 3.37 3.62 -0.73
C TYR A 714 2.22 2.92 -0.01
N HIS A 715 0.99 3.18 -0.46
CA HIS A 715 -0.23 2.60 0.11
C HIS A 715 -1.12 2.05 -1.01
N SER A 716 -1.62 0.82 -0.88
CA SER A 716 -2.55 0.23 -1.86
C SER A 716 -3.87 1.01 -2.01
N ILE A 717 -4.24 1.80 -0.99
CA ILE A 717 -5.38 2.73 -1.04
C ILE A 717 -5.21 3.75 -2.18
N ARG A 718 -3.96 4.13 -2.51
CA ARG A 718 -3.64 5.00 -3.64
C ARG A 718 -4.23 4.44 -4.93
N ASP A 719 -3.92 3.19 -5.24
CA ASP A 719 -4.40 2.53 -6.47
C ASP A 719 -5.93 2.42 -6.47
N GLU A 720 -6.54 2.13 -5.33
CA GLU A 720 -8.01 2.12 -5.22
C GLU A 720 -8.63 3.51 -5.52
N ILE A 721 -8.00 4.59 -5.07
CA ILE A 721 -8.48 5.95 -5.37
C ILE A 721 -8.33 6.25 -6.86
N PHE A 722 -7.17 5.97 -7.46
CA PHE A 722 -6.94 6.26 -8.88
C PHE A 722 -7.78 5.38 -9.82
N ASP A 723 -8.01 4.12 -9.46
CA ASP A 723 -8.89 3.22 -10.23
C ASP A 723 -10.36 3.69 -10.19
N LEU A 724 -10.82 4.20 -9.04
CA LEU A 724 -12.24 4.53 -8.83
C LEU A 724 -12.59 6.01 -9.01
N MET A 725 -11.62 6.92 -9.15
CA MET A 725 -11.88 8.37 -9.19
C MET A 725 -12.70 8.83 -10.41
N ASP A 726 -12.72 8.04 -11.48
CA ASP A 726 -13.53 8.29 -12.68
C ASP A 726 -14.91 7.60 -12.62
N GLU A 727 -15.06 6.60 -11.75
CA GLU A 727 -16.32 5.85 -11.56
C GLU A 727 -17.19 6.39 -10.40
N LYS A 728 -16.57 7.00 -9.38
CA LYS A 728 -17.23 7.48 -8.17
C LYS A 728 -17.11 9.00 -7.99
N PRO A 729 -18.10 9.67 -7.34
CA PRO A 729 -17.97 11.05 -6.93
C PRO A 729 -16.77 11.26 -6.00
N ILE A 730 -15.82 12.12 -6.40
CA ILE A 730 -14.50 12.23 -5.76
C ILE A 730 -14.57 12.50 -4.25
N ASN A 731 -15.44 13.41 -3.79
CA ASN A 731 -15.51 13.73 -2.36
C ASN A 731 -16.08 12.55 -1.54
N SER A 732 -16.94 11.72 -2.13
CA SER A 732 -17.41 10.49 -1.47
C SER A 732 -16.29 9.45 -1.40
N LEU A 733 -15.56 9.26 -2.51
CA LEU A 733 -14.41 8.35 -2.57
C LEU A 733 -13.32 8.73 -1.56
N LEU A 734 -12.88 10.00 -1.54
CA LEU A 734 -11.90 10.47 -0.57
C LEU A 734 -12.42 10.38 0.87
N ARG A 735 -13.74 10.57 1.07
CA ARG A 735 -14.37 10.33 2.37
C ARG A 735 -14.27 8.86 2.76
N GLU A 736 -14.34 7.86 1.87
CA GLU A 736 -14.19 6.42 2.20
C GLU A 736 -12.85 6.09 2.89
N TYR A 737 -11.81 6.89 2.67
CA TYR A 737 -10.47 6.66 3.26
C TYR A 737 -10.05 7.70 4.31
N ASN A 738 -10.92 8.63 4.67
CA ASN A 738 -10.64 9.62 5.72
C ASN A 738 -10.81 9.00 7.12
N ASP A 739 -9.72 8.73 7.82
CA ASP A 739 -9.69 8.10 9.15
C ASP A 739 -10.21 9.00 10.28
N LEU A 740 -10.52 10.27 10.01
CA LEU A 740 -11.06 11.23 10.96
C LEU A 740 -12.54 11.56 10.71
N LYS A 741 -13.26 10.60 10.12
CA LYS A 741 -14.67 10.69 9.70
C LYS A 741 -15.70 10.96 10.80
N ASN A 742 -15.27 11.05 12.06
CA ASN A 742 -16.09 11.33 13.23
C ASN A 742 -15.77 12.70 13.84
#